data_AF-A0A9D8N546-F1
#
_entry.id   AF-A0A9D8N546-F1
#
_cell.length_a   1.000
_cell.length_b   1.000
_cell.length_c   1.000
_cell.angle_alpha   90.00
_cell.angle_beta   90.00
_cell.angle_gamma   90.00
#
_symmetry.space_group_name_H-M   'P 1'
#
loop_
_entity.id
_entity.type
_entity.pdbx_description
1 polymer ?
#
loop_
_entity_poly.entity_id
_entity_poly.type
_entity_poly.pdbx_seq_one_letter_code
_entity_poly.pdbx_strand_id
1 'polypeptide(L)'
;MKRPIKLVISLFAISLMLTALFACSKNALPAPTGISLDDNNVLTWELVENARRYKLEITDVNSGEVKERSSTKASFSLDDQAEGNYEIRIKAISGLKDYEDSDWSRVVEFHRGYKTGCLYKLIKNNTEYQIEKAGQAEGKVIIEDRYRGKPVTSIAKLAFRGSSRIEEIVLGENVVEIGENAFWNCKNLKAVTIPENVETIGSGAFQSCAQLLEVTIPYGVTEIGDSTFAYCKSLKKVTLSDNVSVIGTAAFSDCVALDEITIPSKVKEIGEYAFSNSGVKRVTISGALEKICKNAFFKCANLTEVNFGSENKLTEIEEYAFSDCTSLFEIALPEGLKDIGKHCFEQDENLLNVTLPDSLKHIGARSFYGTAVYDAAMKTDAVPYGNDGYDVTEHYQFLYIGKWLIDISSELRAALTHVTTFSGKDSIIGNKTPKIIGGQIYIAAAEDNTDNVVFVLKDDAVGIADYVFESAVKIKTLSLPNSLKYIGNYAFAGAKELWEFKDPSGDLEEIGDYAFIDCIVLRDFDFGSKLKTIGSYAFLGCVQLDNNNQKSIIPDSVERIGTYAFKNTKLWPKNDSGISDVIYAGDWVVGYGGGNLATVTLKTGVKGIADYAFNKSATLTGVVGLANVRRIGKGAFSNCSNLLSVTLNRSLTRIEDYTFYKCSSLSVDSLPTRLEYIGRSAFYECDNIVSINLQTTAVSEIGDFAFYGCDSLTNFNFGAKLVSIGEKAFYKDGELKSVVLPDTVEEIKDKAFYKCEKVERITLGESLVKVGDYAFSTMPLVRSLVIPDSVVSVGNYSFYKLTGVTSLTLGSSLEEIGNYAFFGMEGVTELSIPASVKRIGNYAFKGMANISSIVIPASVEEMGVHAFYGAKSATFYTNAAENQGGWSERWNSSFRPTVWGCTLSDDNTYVVSVTVGEKTFTNNYVFIDTKEQNLFSAPERSGYEFAGWATTENGEAVYTAEDVVNAPIGTTLYAIWREVAD
;
A
#
# COMPACT_ATOMS: atom_id res chain seq x y z
N MET A 1 110.56 -0.43 -40.64
CA MET A 1 110.97 -1.78 -41.09
C MET A 1 109.77 -2.68 -40.85
N LYS A 2 109.00 -3.25 -41.78
CA LYS A 2 108.97 -3.33 -43.24
C LYS A 2 107.50 -3.08 -43.68
N ARG A 3 107.30 -2.09 -44.58
CA ARG A 3 106.68 -2.19 -45.92
C ARG A 3 105.92 -3.50 -46.28
N PRO A 4 105.02 -3.54 -47.31
CA PRO A 4 104.33 -2.43 -48.03
C PRO A 4 102.96 -2.83 -48.69
N ILE A 5 102.22 -2.02 -49.48
CA ILE A 5 102.32 -1.67 -50.94
C ILE A 5 100.88 -1.80 -51.52
N LYS A 6 100.28 -0.70 -52.02
CA LYS A 6 100.07 -0.32 -53.45
C LYS A 6 98.84 -1.02 -54.08
N LEU A 7 98.06 -0.49 -55.03
CA LEU A 7 98.20 0.48 -56.13
C LEU A 7 96.71 0.83 -56.49
N VAL A 8 96.18 2.07 -56.53
CA VAL A 8 96.34 3.16 -57.53
C VAL A 8 95.40 3.03 -58.76
N ILE A 9 94.63 4.12 -58.98
CA ILE A 9 94.09 4.71 -60.24
C ILE A 9 92.91 3.95 -60.86
N SER A 10 91.77 4.53 -61.28
CA SER A 10 91.22 5.91 -61.45
C SER A 10 89.79 5.72 -62.01
N LEU A 11 88.82 6.64 -62.01
CA LEU A 11 88.75 7.91 -62.74
C LEU A 11 87.29 8.42 -62.55
N PHE A 12 87.12 9.75 -62.39
CA PHE A 12 85.95 10.58 -62.69
C PHE A 12 84.71 10.69 -61.78
N ALA A 13 84.50 11.95 -61.38
CA ALA A 13 83.27 12.74 -61.45
C ALA A 13 82.34 12.83 -60.23
N ILE A 14 82.35 14.06 -59.68
CA ILE A 14 81.22 14.85 -59.17
C ILE A 14 80.93 14.80 -57.66
N SER A 15 80.93 16.04 -57.13
CA SER A 15 80.27 16.56 -55.93
C SER A 15 81.10 16.71 -54.65
N LEU A 16 81.64 17.92 -54.56
CA LEU A 16 82.05 18.73 -53.41
C LEU A 16 81.82 18.19 -51.98
N MET A 17 82.92 18.27 -51.25
CA MET A 17 83.04 18.31 -49.79
C MET A 17 82.30 19.51 -49.18
N LEU A 18 81.79 19.33 -47.96
CA LEU A 18 82.07 20.25 -46.86
C LEU A 18 82.18 19.46 -45.55
N THR A 19 83.34 19.54 -44.92
CA THR A 19 83.69 18.98 -43.61
C THR A 19 83.34 19.95 -42.49
N ALA A 20 82.72 19.48 -41.40
CA ALA A 20 83.06 19.90 -40.03
C ALA A 20 82.36 19.05 -38.95
N LEU A 21 83.16 18.54 -38.00
CA LEU A 21 82.84 18.23 -36.59
C LEU A 21 81.87 17.07 -36.28
N PHE A 22 82.41 15.86 -36.10
CA PHE A 22 81.76 14.81 -35.29
C PHE A 22 82.09 15.04 -33.80
N ALA A 23 81.13 15.58 -33.07
CA ALA A 23 81.03 15.38 -31.62
C ALA A 23 80.17 14.11 -31.40
N CYS A 24 80.64 13.19 -30.55
CA CYS A 24 79.89 12.00 -30.16
C CYS A 24 78.54 12.38 -29.53
N SER A 25 77.43 12.18 -30.25
CA SER A 25 76.11 12.07 -29.64
C SER A 25 76.01 10.70 -28.97
N LYS A 26 75.74 10.65 -27.67
CA LYS A 26 75.37 9.41 -27.00
C LYS A 26 74.07 8.89 -27.61
N ASN A 27 73.92 7.57 -27.69
CA ASN A 27 72.66 6.98 -28.15
C ASN A 27 71.63 7.10 -27.01
N ALA A 28 70.53 7.84 -27.23
CA ALA A 28 69.43 7.88 -26.27
C ALA A 28 68.66 6.56 -26.28
N LEU A 29 68.29 6.05 -25.10
CA LEU A 29 67.41 4.89 -25.02
C LEU A 29 66.01 5.24 -25.57
N PRO A 30 65.32 4.31 -26.26
CA PRO A 30 63.94 4.53 -26.64
C PRO A 30 63.03 4.57 -25.40
N ALA A 31 61.96 5.37 -25.45
CA ALA A 31 60.94 5.40 -24.41
C ALA A 31 60.26 4.02 -24.29
N PRO A 32 59.92 3.53 -23.08
CA PRO A 32 59.23 2.26 -22.91
C PRO A 32 57.92 2.19 -23.72
N THR A 33 57.79 1.13 -24.52
CA THR A 33 56.62 0.81 -25.37
C THR A 33 55.95 -0.49 -24.92
N GLY A 34 54.82 -0.84 -25.54
CA GLY A 34 54.07 -2.07 -25.24
C GLY A 34 53.52 -2.13 -23.81
N ILE A 35 53.26 -0.97 -23.19
CA ILE A 35 52.80 -0.92 -21.80
C ILE A 35 51.40 -1.50 -21.69
N SER A 36 51.23 -2.48 -20.82
CA SER A 36 49.96 -3.12 -20.49
C SER A 36 49.79 -3.26 -18.97
N LEU A 37 48.55 -3.25 -18.51
CA LEU A 37 48.16 -3.50 -17.14
C LEU A 37 47.32 -4.77 -17.13
N ASP A 38 47.67 -5.73 -16.27
CA ASP A 38 46.90 -6.97 -16.13
C ASP A 38 45.85 -6.90 -15.01
N ASP A 39 45.00 -7.93 -14.95
CA ASP A 39 43.91 -8.04 -13.96
C ASP A 39 44.40 -8.15 -12.51
N ASN A 40 45.70 -8.35 -12.28
CA ASN A 40 46.32 -8.40 -10.95
C ASN A 40 47.05 -7.09 -10.60
N ASN A 41 46.68 -5.98 -11.25
CA ASN A 41 47.28 -4.67 -11.07
C ASN A 41 48.81 -4.64 -11.33
N VAL A 42 49.33 -5.54 -12.16
CA VAL A 42 50.75 -5.54 -12.55
C VAL A 42 50.91 -4.80 -13.87
N LEU A 43 51.65 -3.69 -13.80
CA LEU A 43 52.05 -2.93 -14.97
C LEU A 43 53.25 -3.62 -15.62
N THR A 44 53.20 -3.91 -16.92
CA THR A 44 54.31 -4.52 -17.69
C THR A 44 54.60 -3.73 -18.95
N TRP A 45 55.84 -3.80 -19.45
CA TRP A 45 56.26 -3.12 -20.68
C TRP A 45 57.36 -3.90 -21.39
N GLU A 46 57.65 -3.53 -22.63
CA GLU A 46 58.73 -4.16 -23.39
C GLU A 46 60.10 -3.84 -22.79
N LEU A 47 60.99 -4.83 -22.80
CA LEU A 47 62.35 -4.64 -22.31
C LEU A 47 63.11 -3.67 -23.24
N VAL A 48 63.52 -2.53 -22.69
CA VAL A 48 64.39 -1.58 -23.39
C VAL A 48 65.84 -2.07 -23.29
N GLU A 49 66.41 -2.44 -24.44
CA GLU A 49 67.80 -2.91 -24.53
C GLU A 49 68.77 -1.84 -23.99
N ASN A 50 69.75 -2.26 -23.17
CA ASN A 50 70.70 -1.38 -22.47
C ASN A 50 70.13 -0.50 -21.34
N ALA A 51 68.85 -0.64 -20.97
CA ALA A 51 68.32 -0.08 -19.73
C ALA A 51 68.76 -0.91 -18.51
N ARG A 52 69.22 -0.26 -17.43
CA ARG A 52 69.60 -0.91 -16.16
C ARG A 52 68.46 -0.97 -15.16
N ARG A 53 67.53 -0.03 -15.25
CA ARG A 53 66.32 0.06 -14.42
C ARG A 53 65.31 0.99 -15.09
N TYR A 54 64.12 1.04 -14.53
CA TYR A 54 63.03 1.93 -14.92
C TYR A 54 62.64 2.81 -13.75
N LYS A 55 62.31 4.05 -14.05
CA LYS A 55 61.72 5.01 -13.11
C LYS A 55 60.24 5.15 -13.44
N LEU A 56 59.39 5.12 -12.42
CA LEU A 56 57.96 5.33 -12.55
C LEU A 56 57.59 6.61 -11.81
N GLU A 57 56.74 7.42 -12.42
CA GLU A 57 56.08 8.56 -11.80
C GLU A 57 54.60 8.19 -11.66
N ILE A 58 54.10 8.16 -10.43
CA ILE A 58 52.71 7.85 -10.10
C ILE A 58 52.08 9.10 -9.49
N THR A 59 51.18 9.72 -10.22
CA THR A 59 50.51 10.97 -9.83
C THR A 59 49.09 10.66 -9.38
N ASP A 60 48.76 10.98 -8.15
CA ASP A 60 47.39 10.96 -7.65
C ASP A 60 46.61 12.10 -8.33
N VAL A 61 45.58 11.75 -9.10
CA VAL A 61 44.86 12.70 -9.95
C VAL A 61 44.08 13.72 -9.11
N ASN A 62 43.63 13.35 -7.92
CA ASN A 62 42.78 14.19 -7.09
C ASN A 62 43.60 15.18 -6.25
N SER A 63 44.69 14.71 -5.65
CA SER A 63 45.55 15.53 -4.79
C SER A 63 46.69 16.22 -5.53
N GLY A 64 47.00 15.76 -6.75
CA GLY A 64 48.19 16.18 -7.50
C GLY A 64 49.50 15.66 -6.90
N GLU A 65 49.46 14.79 -5.88
CA GLU A 65 50.65 14.24 -5.24
C GLU A 65 51.41 13.33 -6.21
N VAL A 66 52.69 13.61 -6.42
CA VAL A 66 53.56 12.83 -7.31
C VAL A 66 54.50 11.93 -6.48
N LYS A 67 54.43 10.62 -6.71
CA LYS A 67 55.28 9.60 -6.08
C LYS A 67 56.16 8.93 -7.11
N GLU A 68 57.47 9.06 -6.93
CA GLU A 68 58.45 8.33 -7.76
C GLU A 68 58.72 6.93 -7.22
N ARG A 69 58.84 5.96 -8.13
CA ARG A 69 59.21 4.56 -7.85
C ARG A 69 60.24 4.06 -8.85
N SER A 70 60.86 2.93 -8.58
CA SER A 70 61.83 2.32 -9.49
C SER A 70 61.66 0.80 -9.56
N SER A 71 61.87 0.24 -10.75
CA SER A 71 61.89 -1.21 -10.98
C SER A 71 63.13 -1.63 -11.76
N THR A 72 63.73 -2.76 -11.42
CA THR A 72 64.82 -3.37 -12.21
C THR A 72 64.30 -4.36 -13.26
N LYS A 73 63.01 -4.67 -13.23
CA LYS A 73 62.31 -5.51 -14.21
C LYS A 73 61.46 -4.63 -15.11
N ALA A 74 61.08 -5.14 -16.28
CA ALA A 74 60.09 -4.49 -17.15
C ALA A 74 58.64 -4.70 -16.64
N SER A 75 58.45 -4.61 -15.31
CA SER A 75 57.17 -4.72 -14.64
C SER A 75 57.17 -4.05 -13.25
N PHE A 76 55.98 -3.71 -12.74
CA PHE A 76 55.77 -3.11 -11.41
C PHE A 76 54.35 -3.43 -10.88
N SER A 77 54.22 -3.90 -9.63
CA SER A 77 52.90 -4.12 -8.99
C SER A 77 52.38 -2.82 -8.38
N LEU A 78 51.09 -2.55 -8.58
CA LEU A 78 50.39 -1.39 -8.04
C LEU A 78 49.51 -1.75 -6.83
N ASP A 79 49.66 -2.96 -6.27
CA ASP A 79 48.85 -3.47 -5.14
C ASP A 79 49.10 -2.74 -3.81
N ASP A 80 50.04 -1.81 -3.75
CA ASP A 80 50.29 -0.97 -2.56
C ASP A 80 49.73 0.46 -2.68
N GLN A 81 49.12 0.85 -3.81
CA GLN A 81 48.52 2.19 -3.95
C GLN A 81 47.30 2.38 -3.05
N ALA A 82 47.00 3.61 -2.60
CA ALA A 82 45.73 3.86 -1.91
C ALA A 82 44.55 3.76 -2.90
N GLU A 83 43.33 3.76 -2.38
CA GLU A 83 42.13 3.90 -3.23
C GLU A 83 42.17 5.25 -3.94
N GLY A 84 41.93 5.27 -5.25
CA GLY A 84 42.06 6.50 -6.04
C GLY A 84 42.32 6.27 -7.53
N ASN A 85 42.44 7.40 -8.23
CA ASN A 85 42.80 7.47 -9.64
C ASN A 85 44.25 7.95 -9.76
N TYR A 86 45.04 7.26 -10.57
CA TYR A 86 46.47 7.53 -10.73
C TYR A 86 46.84 7.63 -12.21
N GLU A 87 47.67 8.61 -12.55
CA GLU A 87 48.37 8.68 -13.82
C GLU A 87 49.80 8.18 -13.65
N ILE A 88 50.24 7.27 -14.52
CA ILE A 88 51.54 6.62 -14.43
C ILE A 88 52.35 6.84 -15.69
N ARG A 89 53.62 7.27 -15.56
CA ARG A 89 54.59 7.35 -16.66
C ARG A 89 55.85 6.58 -16.31
N ILE A 90 56.51 6.00 -17.32
CA ILE A 90 57.69 5.14 -17.15
C ILE A 90 58.85 5.68 -17.98
N LYS A 91 60.06 5.69 -17.41
CA LYS A 91 61.30 6.13 -18.05
C LYS A 91 62.36 5.05 -17.94
N ALA A 92 63.02 4.68 -19.03
CA ALA A 92 64.14 3.75 -19.01
C ALA A 92 65.44 4.48 -18.65
N ILE A 93 66.19 3.92 -17.70
CA ILE A 93 67.41 4.54 -17.15
C ILE A 93 68.60 3.70 -17.59
N SER A 94 69.54 4.29 -18.33
CA SER A 94 70.66 3.53 -18.89
C SER A 94 71.71 3.21 -17.85
N GLY A 95 72.19 4.22 -17.11
CA GLY A 95 73.33 4.06 -16.21
C GLY A 95 74.66 3.64 -16.88
N LEU A 96 74.72 3.56 -18.22
CA LEU A 96 75.93 3.30 -19.00
C LEU A 96 76.54 4.62 -19.48
N LYS A 97 77.87 4.65 -19.66
CA LYS A 97 78.61 5.88 -19.96
C LYS A 97 78.28 6.48 -21.34
N ASP A 98 77.90 5.62 -22.29
CA ASP A 98 77.72 5.93 -23.72
C ASP A 98 76.25 6.09 -24.15
N TYR A 99 75.31 5.99 -23.20
CA TYR A 99 73.86 6.08 -23.44
C TYR A 99 73.21 7.12 -22.53
N GLU A 100 72.17 7.78 -23.03
CA GLU A 100 71.32 8.68 -22.24
C GLU A 100 70.00 7.98 -21.86
N ASP A 101 69.39 8.42 -20.75
CA ASP A 101 68.08 7.94 -20.32
C ASP A 101 67.03 8.25 -21.39
N SER A 102 65.97 7.43 -21.48
CA SER A 102 64.91 7.64 -22.45
C SER A 102 64.05 8.86 -22.12
N ASP A 103 63.20 9.30 -23.05
CA ASP A 103 62.04 10.11 -22.69
C ASP A 103 61.01 9.31 -21.85
N TRP A 104 60.05 10.01 -21.25
CA TRP A 104 58.92 9.38 -20.57
C TRP A 104 58.00 8.69 -21.58
N SER A 105 57.41 7.57 -21.17
CA SER A 105 56.36 6.89 -21.92
C SER A 105 55.09 7.74 -22.04
N ARG A 106 54.14 7.24 -22.84
CA ARG A 106 52.73 7.65 -22.73
C ARG A 106 52.22 7.46 -21.29
N VAL A 107 51.22 8.26 -20.91
CA VAL A 107 50.49 8.08 -19.66
C VAL A 107 49.71 6.77 -19.68
N VAL A 108 49.70 6.08 -18.55
CA VAL A 108 48.83 4.96 -18.26
C VAL A 108 47.98 5.31 -17.05
N GLU A 109 46.67 5.24 -17.21
CA GLU A 109 45.74 5.46 -16.12
C GLU A 109 45.56 4.16 -15.31
N PHE A 110 45.58 4.29 -13.99
CA PHE A 110 45.34 3.20 -13.04
C PHE A 110 44.25 3.62 -12.04
N HIS A 111 43.22 2.80 -11.90
CA HIS A 111 42.14 3.01 -10.95
C HIS A 111 42.14 1.91 -9.89
N ARG A 112 42.26 2.30 -8.61
CA ARG A 112 42.09 1.38 -7.49
C ARG A 112 40.69 1.53 -6.87
N GLY A 113 39.88 0.49 -7.00
CA GLY A 113 38.48 0.46 -6.53
C GLY A 113 38.31 0.54 -5.01
N TYR A 114 37.21 1.16 -4.57
CA TYR A 114 36.87 1.43 -3.17
C TYR A 114 36.66 0.16 -2.32
N LYS A 115 37.14 0.18 -1.07
CA LYS A 115 37.18 -0.97 -0.13
C LYS A 115 35.88 -1.31 0.60
N THR A 116 34.71 -0.85 0.16
CA THR A 116 33.44 -1.28 0.81
C THR A 116 33.22 -2.78 0.77
N GLY A 117 33.87 -3.49 -0.17
CA GLY A 117 33.68 -4.92 -0.42
C GLY A 117 32.35 -5.23 -1.11
N CYS A 118 31.45 -4.27 -1.21
CA CYS A 118 30.17 -4.37 -1.90
C CYS A 118 30.35 -4.51 -3.41
N LEU A 119 29.43 -5.24 -4.04
CA LEU A 119 29.28 -5.29 -5.48
C LEU A 119 28.23 -4.28 -5.90
N TYR A 120 28.67 -3.31 -6.68
CA TYR A 120 27.83 -2.27 -7.22
C TYR A 120 27.39 -2.64 -8.62
N LYS A 121 26.12 -2.39 -8.90
CA LYS A 121 25.55 -2.50 -10.24
C LYS A 121 25.15 -1.13 -10.71
N LEU A 122 25.57 -0.84 -11.93
CA LEU A 122 25.13 0.32 -12.65
C LEU A 122 23.62 0.20 -12.94
N ILE A 123 22.87 1.15 -12.42
CA ILE A 123 21.42 1.29 -12.63
C ILE A 123 21.14 2.65 -13.28
N LYS A 124 19.86 2.91 -13.57
CA LYS A 124 19.43 4.07 -14.37
C LYS A 124 20.32 4.23 -15.62
N ASN A 125 20.62 3.07 -16.22
CA ASN A 125 21.70 2.83 -17.19
C ASN A 125 22.96 3.58 -16.82
N ASN A 126 23.77 2.93 -16.02
CA ASN A 126 25.11 3.39 -15.74
C ASN A 126 25.31 4.82 -15.25
N THR A 127 24.30 5.58 -14.88
CA THR A 127 24.47 6.92 -14.30
C THR A 127 24.54 6.89 -12.79
N GLU A 128 23.93 5.89 -12.19
CA GLU A 128 23.86 5.67 -10.75
C GLU A 128 24.32 4.25 -10.43
N TYR A 129 24.69 4.06 -9.18
CA TYR A 129 25.00 2.77 -8.62
C TYR A 129 23.92 2.35 -7.63
N GLN A 130 23.54 1.08 -7.75
CA GLN A 130 22.83 0.35 -6.72
C GLN A 130 23.81 -0.62 -6.10
N ILE A 131 23.70 -0.86 -4.81
CA ILE A 131 24.38 -2.01 -4.21
C ILE A 131 23.62 -3.27 -4.59
N GLU A 132 24.21 -4.08 -5.47
CA GLU A 132 23.61 -5.33 -5.92
C GLU A 132 23.81 -6.44 -4.90
N LYS A 133 25.01 -6.52 -4.30
CA LYS A 133 25.37 -7.56 -3.32
C LYS A 133 26.38 -7.06 -2.29
N ALA A 134 26.37 -7.65 -1.10
CA ALA A 134 27.37 -7.40 -0.06
C ALA A 134 28.81 -7.72 -0.48
N GLY A 135 29.02 -8.68 -1.38
CA GLY A 135 30.36 -9.08 -1.81
C GLY A 135 31.25 -9.53 -0.64
N GLN A 136 32.40 -8.87 -0.47
CA GLN A 136 33.36 -9.09 0.62
C GLN A 136 33.21 -8.07 1.77
N ALA A 137 32.12 -7.29 1.79
CA ALA A 137 31.88 -6.29 2.82
C ALA A 137 31.86 -6.90 4.22
N GLU A 138 32.56 -6.26 5.16
CA GLU A 138 32.66 -6.71 6.55
C GLU A 138 32.87 -5.53 7.51
N GLY A 139 32.57 -5.73 8.79
CA GLY A 139 32.66 -4.71 9.82
C GLY A 139 31.73 -3.53 9.55
N LYS A 140 32.24 -2.31 9.75
CA LYS A 140 31.52 -1.07 9.40
C LYS A 140 31.66 -0.80 7.91
N VAL A 141 30.53 -0.75 7.22
CA VAL A 141 30.42 -0.51 5.79
C VAL A 141 29.82 0.89 5.57
N ILE A 142 30.62 1.79 5.01
CA ILE A 142 30.16 3.13 4.64
C ILE A 142 29.87 3.11 3.14
N ILE A 143 28.62 3.37 2.78
CA ILE A 143 28.17 3.54 1.41
C ILE A 143 28.24 5.02 1.10
N GLU A 144 29.29 5.43 0.43
CA GLU A 144 29.49 6.83 0.04
C GLU A 144 28.39 7.30 -0.92
N ASP A 145 28.13 8.61 -0.91
CA ASP A 145 27.20 9.28 -1.84
C ASP A 145 27.49 8.95 -3.30
N ARG A 146 28.76 8.69 -3.65
CA ARG A 146 29.22 8.37 -5.00
C ARG A 146 30.18 7.18 -5.01
N TYR A 147 30.00 6.29 -5.98
CA TYR A 147 30.95 5.24 -6.35
C TYR A 147 31.41 5.49 -7.79
N ARG A 148 32.73 5.54 -8.03
CA ARG A 148 33.32 5.83 -9.36
C ARG A 148 32.74 7.09 -10.03
N GLY A 149 32.61 8.17 -9.24
CA GLY A 149 32.11 9.48 -9.69
C GLY A 149 30.58 9.57 -9.83
N LYS A 150 29.85 8.46 -9.66
CA LYS A 150 28.41 8.37 -9.91
C LYS A 150 27.63 8.14 -8.61
N PRO A 151 26.44 8.74 -8.43
CA PRO A 151 25.70 8.63 -7.18
C PRO A 151 25.32 7.18 -6.85
N VAL A 152 25.38 6.80 -5.57
CA VAL A 152 24.82 5.53 -5.09
C VAL A 152 23.44 5.80 -4.54
N THR A 153 22.39 5.27 -5.18
CA THR A 153 21.01 5.71 -4.93
C THR A 153 20.10 4.65 -4.35
N SER A 154 20.50 3.39 -4.35
CA SER A 154 19.65 2.33 -3.80
C SER A 154 20.42 1.12 -3.30
N ILE A 155 19.75 0.36 -2.44
CA ILE A 155 20.16 -0.98 -2.01
C ILE A 155 19.23 -1.98 -2.68
N ALA A 156 19.77 -2.91 -3.48
CA ALA A 156 18.93 -3.87 -4.19
C ALA A 156 18.19 -4.81 -3.24
N LYS A 157 17.09 -5.37 -3.75
CA LYS A 157 16.42 -6.54 -3.16
C LYS A 157 17.46 -7.63 -2.85
N LEU A 158 17.45 -8.13 -1.61
CA LEU A 158 18.35 -9.17 -1.08
C LEU A 158 19.86 -8.80 -1.09
N ALA A 159 20.26 -7.54 -1.29
CA ALA A 159 21.67 -7.18 -1.51
C ALA A 159 22.63 -7.67 -0.41
N PHE A 160 22.25 -7.51 0.85
CA PHE A 160 23.00 -7.94 2.02
C PHE A 160 22.43 -9.19 2.67
N ARG A 161 21.47 -9.88 2.04
CA ARG A 161 20.77 -11.02 2.62
C ARG A 161 21.73 -12.06 3.23
N GLY A 162 21.57 -12.32 4.52
CA GLY A 162 22.34 -13.32 5.27
C GLY A 162 23.78 -12.91 5.56
N SER A 163 24.17 -11.66 5.33
CA SER A 163 25.52 -11.19 5.59
C SER A 163 25.82 -11.23 7.08
N SER A 164 26.66 -12.17 7.49
CA SER A 164 27.14 -12.31 8.87
C SER A 164 28.43 -11.53 9.14
N ARG A 165 28.97 -10.82 8.14
CA ARG A 165 30.25 -10.10 8.27
C ARG A 165 30.09 -8.63 8.58
N ILE A 166 28.96 -8.04 8.20
CA ILE A 166 28.69 -6.61 8.44
C ILE A 166 28.22 -6.39 9.87
N GLU A 167 28.70 -5.33 10.50
CA GLU A 167 28.37 -4.90 11.86
C GLU A 167 27.68 -3.53 11.90
N GLU A 168 27.97 -2.66 10.94
CA GLU A 168 27.34 -1.34 10.83
C GLU A 168 27.22 -0.98 9.36
N ILE A 169 26.11 -0.36 8.97
CA ILE A 169 25.91 0.21 7.62
C ILE A 169 25.59 1.69 7.75
N VAL A 170 26.32 2.53 7.02
CA VAL A 170 26.04 3.97 6.91
C VAL A 170 25.70 4.23 5.44
N LEU A 171 24.47 4.64 5.16
CA LEU A 171 24.01 4.94 3.81
C LEU A 171 24.26 6.41 3.48
N GLY A 172 24.82 6.68 2.30
CA GLY A 172 25.04 8.04 1.81
C GLY A 172 23.74 8.75 1.42
N GLU A 173 23.74 10.07 1.47
CA GLU A 173 22.59 10.96 1.34
C GLU A 173 21.84 10.82 0.00
N ASN A 174 22.48 10.24 -1.03
CA ASN A 174 21.84 9.99 -2.32
C ASN A 174 20.94 8.74 -2.33
N VAL A 175 20.98 7.91 -1.28
CA VAL A 175 20.15 6.69 -1.21
C VAL A 175 18.69 7.08 -0.99
N VAL A 176 17.83 6.67 -1.93
CA VAL A 176 16.37 6.91 -1.90
C VAL A 176 15.56 5.63 -1.63
N GLU A 177 16.14 4.46 -1.90
CA GLU A 177 15.44 3.16 -1.81
C GLU A 177 16.28 2.10 -1.11
N ILE A 178 15.65 1.40 -0.15
CA ILE A 178 16.14 0.15 0.43
C ILE A 178 15.20 -0.99 -0.02
N GLY A 179 15.71 -1.88 -0.87
CA GLY A 179 14.91 -2.94 -1.47
C GLY A 179 14.41 -4.01 -0.50
N GLU A 180 13.38 -4.74 -0.93
CA GLU A 180 12.78 -5.85 -0.19
C GLU A 180 13.84 -6.85 0.30
N ASN A 181 13.76 -7.24 1.57
CA ASN A 181 14.69 -8.18 2.19
C ASN A 181 16.19 -7.81 2.04
N ALA A 182 16.53 -6.54 1.79
CA ALA A 182 17.90 -6.08 1.52
C ALA A 182 18.91 -6.55 2.57
N PHE A 183 18.59 -6.41 3.85
CA PHE A 183 19.42 -6.81 5.00
C PHE A 183 18.85 -8.03 5.74
N TRP A 184 17.94 -8.79 5.14
CA TRP A 184 17.33 -9.96 5.77
C TRP A 184 18.39 -10.91 6.34
N ASN A 185 18.29 -11.26 7.63
CA ASN A 185 19.17 -12.17 8.34
C ASN A 185 20.65 -11.71 8.41
N CYS A 186 20.91 -10.40 8.43
CA CYS A 186 22.22 -9.84 8.77
C CYS A 186 22.47 -9.90 10.28
N LYS A 187 22.75 -11.10 10.80
CA LYS A 187 22.72 -11.40 12.25
C LYS A 187 23.68 -10.57 13.12
N ASN A 188 24.74 -10.02 12.54
CA ASN A 188 25.76 -9.23 13.26
C ASN A 188 25.61 -7.72 13.04
N LEU A 189 24.63 -7.27 12.23
CA LEU A 189 24.37 -5.85 12.01
C LEU A 189 23.83 -5.23 13.31
N LYS A 190 24.56 -4.28 13.88
CA LYS A 190 24.28 -3.59 15.15
C LYS A 190 23.68 -2.20 14.94
N ALA A 191 24.04 -1.53 13.84
CA ALA A 191 23.60 -0.17 13.55
C ALA A 191 23.38 0.04 12.05
N VAL A 192 22.35 0.83 11.72
CA VAL A 192 22.03 1.33 10.38
C VAL A 192 21.83 2.83 10.48
N THR A 193 22.52 3.60 9.65
CA THR A 193 22.23 5.03 9.44
C THR A 193 21.51 5.17 8.11
N ILE A 194 20.23 5.57 8.17
CA ILE A 194 19.36 5.80 7.01
C ILE A 194 19.25 7.32 6.80
N PRO A 195 19.61 7.87 5.63
CA PRO A 195 19.55 9.32 5.37
C PRO A 195 18.11 9.80 5.14
N GLU A 196 17.89 11.10 5.26
CA GLU A 196 16.55 11.71 5.19
C GLU A 196 15.87 11.57 3.82
N ASN A 197 16.67 11.38 2.76
CA ASN A 197 16.17 11.24 1.39
C ASN A 197 15.63 9.84 1.08
N VAL A 198 15.70 8.87 2.02
CA VAL A 198 15.06 7.57 1.80
C VAL A 198 13.55 7.73 1.83
N GLU A 199 12.93 7.36 0.71
CA GLU A 199 11.48 7.37 0.53
C GLU A 199 10.86 6.00 0.78
N THR A 200 11.61 4.93 0.51
CA THR A 200 11.08 3.56 0.53
C THR A 200 11.99 2.57 1.24
N ILE A 201 11.37 1.77 2.13
CA ILE A 201 11.98 0.62 2.79
C ILE A 201 11.11 -0.60 2.48
N GLY A 202 11.62 -1.52 1.67
CA GLY A 202 10.87 -2.69 1.23
C GLY A 202 10.58 -3.69 2.35
N SER A 203 9.51 -4.47 2.20
CA SER A 203 9.11 -5.48 3.17
C SER A 203 10.26 -6.43 3.55
N GLY A 204 10.36 -6.74 4.83
CA GLY A 204 11.42 -7.59 5.39
C GLY A 204 12.83 -7.03 5.27
N ALA A 205 13.03 -5.76 4.90
CA ALA A 205 14.35 -5.18 4.65
C ALA A 205 15.36 -5.46 5.78
N PHE A 206 14.97 -5.37 7.05
CA PHE A 206 15.83 -5.62 8.20
C PHE A 206 15.43 -6.86 9.01
N GLN A 207 14.54 -7.72 8.49
CA GLN A 207 14.06 -8.89 9.21
C GLN A 207 15.24 -9.77 9.65
N SER A 208 15.21 -10.27 10.89
CA SER A 208 16.25 -11.11 11.50
C SER A 208 17.64 -10.45 11.61
N CYS A 209 17.74 -9.11 11.59
CA CYS A 209 18.93 -8.38 12.03
C CYS A 209 19.03 -8.43 13.57
N ALA A 210 19.33 -9.61 14.12
CA ALA A 210 19.15 -9.91 15.54
C ALA A 210 19.97 -9.03 16.51
N GLN A 211 21.03 -8.36 16.05
CA GLN A 211 21.87 -7.47 16.84
C GLN A 211 21.58 -5.98 16.64
N LEU A 212 20.65 -5.60 15.74
CA LEU A 212 20.34 -4.20 15.45
C LEU A 212 19.80 -3.54 16.73
N LEU A 213 20.39 -2.42 17.16
CA LEU A 213 20.11 -1.80 18.45
C LEU A 213 19.06 -0.69 18.37
N GLU A 214 19.15 0.16 17.35
CA GLU A 214 18.25 1.29 17.14
C GLU A 214 18.11 1.59 15.65
N VAL A 215 16.98 2.20 15.28
CA VAL A 215 16.72 2.70 13.93
C VAL A 215 15.89 3.98 13.98
N THR A 216 16.22 4.91 13.11
CA THR A 216 15.43 6.13 12.86
C THR A 216 14.87 6.02 11.45
N ILE A 217 13.56 6.12 11.33
CA ILE A 217 12.85 6.15 10.05
C ILE A 217 12.75 7.60 9.59
N PRO A 218 13.26 7.95 8.39
CA PRO A 218 13.28 9.33 7.91
C PRO A 218 11.90 9.83 7.49
N TYR A 219 11.78 11.14 7.26
CA TYR A 219 10.49 11.80 6.95
C TYR A 219 9.89 11.34 5.60
N GLY A 220 10.72 10.97 4.63
CA GLY A 220 10.28 10.48 3.32
C GLY A 220 9.50 9.16 3.36
N VAL A 221 9.71 8.33 4.39
CA VAL A 221 9.10 7.00 4.48
C VAL A 221 7.66 7.09 4.99
N THR A 222 6.71 6.62 4.17
CA THR A 222 5.27 6.63 4.49
C THR A 222 4.73 5.31 5.05
N GLU A 223 5.52 4.23 4.95
CA GLU A 223 5.09 2.88 5.31
C GLU A 223 6.22 2.10 5.98
N ILE A 224 5.90 1.43 7.08
CA ILE A 224 6.71 0.32 7.62
C ILE A 224 6.11 -0.97 7.09
N GLY A 225 6.67 -1.48 5.99
CA GLY A 225 6.11 -2.63 5.29
C GLY A 225 6.17 -3.93 6.10
N ASP A 226 5.51 -4.97 5.58
CA ASP A 226 5.43 -6.28 6.23
C ASP A 226 6.78 -6.82 6.70
N SER A 227 6.84 -7.28 7.94
CA SER A 227 8.01 -7.90 8.57
C SER A 227 9.30 -7.07 8.57
N THR A 228 9.26 -5.76 8.29
CA THR A 228 10.45 -4.92 8.07
C THR A 228 11.53 -5.09 9.14
N PHE A 229 11.16 -5.13 10.43
CA PHE A 229 12.05 -5.33 11.57
C PHE A 229 11.76 -6.63 12.35
N ALA A 230 10.97 -7.56 11.80
CA ALA A 230 10.65 -8.81 12.48
C ALA A 230 11.91 -9.57 12.92
N TYR A 231 11.92 -10.15 14.13
CA TYR A 231 13.04 -10.86 14.74
C TYR A 231 14.33 -10.02 14.96
N CYS A 232 14.24 -8.68 14.99
CA CYS A 232 15.34 -7.82 15.45
C CYS A 232 15.45 -7.84 16.99
N LYS A 233 15.93 -8.96 17.54
CA LYS A 233 15.86 -9.27 18.98
C LYS A 233 16.59 -8.28 19.90
N SER A 234 17.55 -7.50 19.39
CA SER A 234 18.28 -6.49 20.16
C SER A 234 17.78 -5.06 19.94
N LEU A 235 16.75 -4.87 19.12
CA LEU A 235 16.24 -3.55 18.74
C LEU A 235 15.51 -2.95 19.93
N LYS A 236 16.13 -1.95 20.56
CA LYS A 236 15.64 -1.29 21.77
C LYS A 236 14.81 -0.06 21.49
N LYS A 237 15.14 0.66 20.42
CA LYS A 237 14.53 1.95 20.07
C LYS A 237 14.24 2.04 18.58
N VAL A 238 13.02 2.45 18.25
CA VAL A 238 12.59 2.80 16.89
C VAL A 238 12.02 4.20 16.95
N THR A 239 12.52 5.10 16.10
CA THR A 239 11.93 6.43 15.91
C THR A 239 11.18 6.44 14.59
N LEU A 240 9.85 6.59 14.63
CA LEU A 240 9.00 6.73 13.45
C LEU A 240 8.80 8.22 13.13
N SER A 241 8.82 8.58 11.84
CA SER A 241 8.48 9.95 11.42
C SER A 241 6.97 10.17 11.40
N ASP A 242 6.54 11.44 11.48
CA ASP A 242 5.11 11.81 11.43
C ASP A 242 4.44 11.52 10.09
N ASN A 243 5.22 11.16 9.06
CA ASN A 243 4.71 10.85 7.73
C ASN A 243 4.31 9.38 7.56
N VAL A 244 4.71 8.50 8.49
CA VAL A 244 4.32 7.08 8.47
C VAL A 244 2.81 6.97 8.67
N SER A 245 2.14 6.38 7.68
CA SER A 245 0.69 6.15 7.65
C SER A 245 0.29 4.68 7.78
N VAL A 246 1.24 3.76 7.62
CA VAL A 246 1.00 2.31 7.61
C VAL A 246 2.05 1.59 8.45
N ILE A 247 1.59 0.70 9.33
CA ILE A 247 2.41 -0.30 10.04
C ILE A 247 1.91 -1.68 9.59
N GLY A 248 2.70 -2.34 8.76
CA GLY A 248 2.34 -3.60 8.11
C GLY A 248 2.39 -4.82 9.01
N THR A 249 2.03 -5.96 8.42
CA THR A 249 1.93 -7.26 9.09
C THR A 249 3.27 -7.68 9.68
N ALA A 250 3.30 -8.04 10.96
CA ALA A 250 4.49 -8.49 11.68
C ALA A 250 5.70 -7.52 11.65
N ALA A 251 5.48 -6.21 11.37
CA ALA A 251 6.55 -5.22 11.17
C ALA A 251 7.65 -5.24 12.26
N PHE A 252 7.27 -5.44 13.52
CA PHE A 252 8.12 -5.51 14.72
C PHE A 252 7.93 -6.81 15.51
N SER A 253 7.43 -7.88 14.91
CA SER A 253 7.26 -9.18 15.58
C SER A 253 8.59 -9.67 16.15
N ASP A 254 8.59 -10.26 17.34
CA ASP A 254 9.78 -10.79 18.01
C ASP A 254 10.91 -9.76 18.26
N CYS A 255 10.60 -8.46 18.27
CA CYS A 255 11.50 -7.40 18.75
C CYS A 255 11.53 -7.37 20.29
N VAL A 256 12.04 -8.45 20.90
CA VAL A 256 11.96 -8.71 22.35
C VAL A 256 12.68 -7.69 23.25
N ALA A 257 13.51 -6.81 22.67
CA ALA A 257 14.23 -5.76 23.40
C ALA A 257 13.62 -4.36 23.25
N LEU A 258 12.60 -4.19 22.39
CA LEU A 258 11.99 -2.88 22.10
C LEU A 258 11.35 -2.33 23.37
N ASP A 259 11.73 -1.15 23.84
CA ASP A 259 11.29 -0.64 25.15
C ASP A 259 9.99 0.17 25.06
N GLU A 260 9.90 1.08 24.10
CA GLU A 260 8.74 1.93 23.88
C GLU A 260 8.56 2.22 22.39
N ILE A 261 7.32 2.54 22.01
CA ILE A 261 7.00 2.96 20.64
C ILE A 261 5.95 4.08 20.66
N THR A 262 6.15 5.07 19.81
CA THR A 262 5.15 6.11 19.51
C THR A 262 4.61 5.86 18.11
N ILE A 263 3.30 5.64 18.01
CA ILE A 263 2.56 5.47 16.76
C ILE A 263 2.21 6.87 16.23
N PRO A 264 2.65 7.23 15.00
CA PRO A 264 2.39 8.54 14.40
C PRO A 264 0.91 8.82 14.13
N SER A 265 0.55 10.11 14.04
CA SER A 265 -0.84 10.57 13.90
C SER A 265 -1.51 10.22 12.57
N LYS A 266 -0.75 9.84 11.54
CA LYS A 266 -1.29 9.41 10.23
C LYS A 266 -1.60 7.91 10.17
N VAL A 267 -1.19 7.13 11.16
CA VAL A 267 -1.43 5.69 11.19
C VAL A 267 -2.89 5.41 11.53
N LYS A 268 -3.62 4.85 10.56
CA LYS A 268 -5.03 4.46 10.74
C LYS A 268 -5.20 3.05 11.29
N GLU A 269 -4.25 2.16 10.99
CA GLU A 269 -4.32 0.74 11.34
C GLU A 269 -2.95 0.22 11.79
N ILE A 270 -2.95 -0.57 12.87
CA ILE A 270 -1.80 -1.39 13.27
C ILE A 270 -2.04 -2.81 12.75
N GLY A 271 -1.20 -3.27 11.82
CA GLY A 271 -1.39 -4.53 11.09
C GLY A 271 -1.31 -5.80 11.94
N GLU A 272 -1.71 -6.94 11.34
CA GLU A 272 -1.74 -8.24 12.00
C GLU A 272 -0.36 -8.63 12.52
N TYR A 273 -0.26 -9.10 13.77
CA TYR A 273 1.01 -9.45 14.44
C TYR A 273 2.06 -8.33 14.52
N ALA A 274 1.73 -7.06 14.22
CA ALA A 274 2.72 -5.99 14.05
C ALA A 274 3.77 -5.92 15.17
N PHE A 275 3.39 -6.12 16.43
CA PHE A 275 4.25 -6.12 17.60
C PHE A 275 4.23 -7.47 18.36
N SER A 276 3.76 -8.55 17.74
CA SER A 276 3.65 -9.87 18.37
C SER A 276 4.98 -10.32 19.00
N ASN A 277 4.97 -10.76 20.26
CA ASN A 277 6.15 -11.16 21.03
C ASN A 277 7.24 -10.08 21.11
N SER A 278 6.87 -8.79 21.00
CA SER A 278 7.81 -7.68 21.22
C SER A 278 8.00 -7.39 22.71
N GLY A 279 9.13 -6.73 23.04
CA GLY A 279 9.48 -6.37 24.40
C GLY A 279 8.81 -5.08 24.91
N VAL A 280 7.92 -4.49 24.12
CA VAL A 280 7.39 -3.13 24.32
C VAL A 280 6.74 -3.00 25.68
N LYS A 281 7.12 -1.96 26.43
CA LYS A 281 6.56 -1.63 27.75
C LYS A 281 5.51 -0.56 27.69
N ARG A 282 5.70 0.42 26.80
CA ARG A 282 4.79 1.55 26.60
C ARG A 282 4.51 1.76 25.12
N VAL A 283 3.22 1.85 24.79
CA VAL A 283 2.73 2.22 23.45
C VAL A 283 2.01 3.55 23.58
N THR A 284 2.45 4.57 22.84
CA THR A 284 1.76 5.88 22.75
C THR A 284 1.19 6.07 21.36
N ILE A 285 -0.08 6.45 21.25
CA ILE A 285 -0.76 6.69 19.98
C ILE A 285 -1.01 8.19 19.82
N SER A 286 -0.52 8.78 18.73
CA SER A 286 -0.54 10.24 18.51
C SER A 286 -1.77 10.75 17.75
N GLY A 287 -2.83 9.94 17.64
CA GLY A 287 -4.11 10.31 17.00
C GLY A 287 -4.52 9.39 15.86
N ALA A 288 -5.69 9.66 15.26
CA ALA A 288 -6.30 9.06 14.06
C ALA A 288 -6.29 7.53 13.86
N LEU A 289 -5.79 6.73 14.81
CA LEU A 289 -5.88 5.29 14.80
C LEU A 289 -7.37 4.90 14.81
N GLU A 290 -7.79 4.09 13.85
CA GLU A 290 -9.17 3.64 13.68
C GLU A 290 -9.32 2.17 14.09
N LYS A 291 -8.25 1.37 13.95
CA LYS A 291 -8.27 -0.08 14.13
C LYS A 291 -6.95 -0.67 14.65
N ILE A 292 -7.05 -1.64 15.56
CA ILE A 292 -5.95 -2.53 15.96
C ILE A 292 -6.27 -3.94 15.48
N CYS A 293 -5.44 -4.48 14.58
CA CYS A 293 -5.72 -5.77 13.94
C CYS A 293 -5.34 -6.97 14.81
N LYS A 294 -5.79 -8.13 14.34
CA LYS A 294 -5.63 -9.41 14.99
C LYS A 294 -4.18 -9.66 15.44
N ASN A 295 -4.01 -10.13 16.67
CA ASN A 295 -2.70 -10.42 17.27
C ASN A 295 -1.68 -9.26 17.28
N ALA A 296 -2.08 -8.00 17.06
CA ALA A 296 -1.15 -6.88 16.91
C ALA A 296 -0.10 -6.79 18.04
N PHE A 297 -0.50 -7.01 19.30
CA PHE A 297 0.36 -7.03 20.49
C PHE A 297 0.36 -8.40 21.20
N PHE A 298 0.00 -9.49 20.50
CA PHE A 298 0.01 -10.84 21.07
C PHE A 298 1.35 -11.17 21.74
N LYS A 299 1.36 -11.68 22.97
CA LYS A 299 2.57 -12.01 23.74
C LYS A 299 3.53 -10.85 24.00
N CYS A 300 3.05 -9.60 24.04
CA CYS A 300 3.84 -8.47 24.54
C CYS A 300 3.93 -8.53 26.07
N ALA A 301 4.62 -9.54 26.61
CA ALA A 301 4.63 -9.87 28.04
C ALA A 301 5.18 -8.75 28.93
N ASN A 302 5.89 -7.76 28.39
CA ASN A 302 6.43 -6.61 29.11
C ASN A 302 5.53 -5.35 29.03
N LEU A 303 4.44 -5.39 28.24
CA LEU A 303 3.56 -4.24 28.04
C LEU A 303 2.88 -3.88 29.35
N THR A 304 3.08 -2.64 29.81
CA THR A 304 2.52 -2.12 31.06
C THR A 304 1.57 -0.96 30.84
N GLU A 305 1.67 -0.26 29.72
CA GLU A 305 0.90 0.96 29.44
C GLU A 305 0.59 1.10 27.95
N VAL A 306 -0.67 1.39 27.65
CA VAL A 306 -1.14 1.81 26.32
C VAL A 306 -1.84 3.15 26.47
N ASN A 307 -1.26 4.19 25.89
CA ASN A 307 -1.82 5.54 25.86
C ASN A 307 -2.44 5.81 24.48
N PHE A 308 -3.77 5.82 24.42
CA PHE A 308 -4.51 6.07 23.18
C PHE A 308 -4.52 7.54 22.73
N GLY A 309 -4.14 8.50 23.59
CA GLY A 309 -4.24 9.92 23.29
C GLY A 309 -5.68 10.44 23.19
N SER A 310 -5.86 11.76 23.21
CA SER A 310 -7.20 12.40 23.20
C SER A 310 -7.84 12.53 21.82
N GLU A 311 -7.06 12.43 20.74
CA GLU A 311 -7.51 12.60 19.35
C GLU A 311 -7.69 11.27 18.60
N ASN A 312 -7.68 10.16 19.34
CA ASN A 312 -7.86 8.82 18.79
C ASN A 312 -9.26 8.62 18.19
N LYS A 313 -9.35 7.80 17.13
CA LYS A 313 -10.59 7.43 16.43
C LYS A 313 -10.88 5.93 16.49
N LEU A 314 -10.26 5.21 17.43
CA LEU A 314 -10.32 3.75 17.49
C LEU A 314 -11.76 3.29 17.66
N THR A 315 -12.22 2.46 16.72
CA THR A 315 -13.57 1.88 16.76
C THR A 315 -13.56 0.38 16.97
N GLU A 316 -12.45 -0.30 16.68
CA GLU A 316 -12.34 -1.76 16.69
C GLU A 316 -10.96 -2.23 17.17
N ILE A 317 -10.97 -3.20 18.08
CA ILE A 317 -9.79 -4.00 18.46
C ILE A 317 -10.11 -5.46 18.13
N GLU A 318 -9.35 -6.07 17.23
CA GLU A 318 -9.63 -7.42 16.74
C GLU A 318 -9.17 -8.54 17.70
N GLU A 319 -9.45 -9.78 17.31
CA GLU A 319 -9.17 -10.97 18.11
C GLU A 319 -7.68 -11.12 18.50
N TYR A 320 -7.44 -11.56 19.73
CA TYR A 320 -6.11 -11.78 20.32
C TYR A 320 -5.18 -10.54 20.32
N ALA A 321 -5.67 -9.33 20.05
CA ALA A 321 -4.83 -8.15 19.85
C ALA A 321 -3.88 -7.88 21.03
N PHE A 322 -4.29 -8.13 22.27
CA PHE A 322 -3.48 -7.96 23.48
C PHE A 322 -3.28 -9.26 24.28
N SER A 323 -3.61 -10.43 23.73
CA SER A 323 -3.52 -11.69 24.48
C SER A 323 -2.08 -12.01 24.90
N ASP A 324 -1.92 -12.63 26.08
CA ASP A 324 -0.63 -12.93 26.72
C ASP A 324 0.23 -11.67 27.03
N CYS A 325 -0.37 -10.49 27.22
CA CYS A 325 0.29 -9.28 27.73
C CYS A 325 0.40 -9.32 29.26
N THR A 326 1.14 -10.30 29.78
CA THR A 326 1.13 -10.67 31.20
C THR A 326 1.56 -9.58 32.19
N SER A 327 2.27 -8.51 31.76
CA SER A 327 2.61 -7.37 32.64
C SER A 327 1.58 -6.23 32.65
N LEU A 328 0.56 -6.29 31.78
CA LEU A 328 -0.43 -5.23 31.68
C LEU A 328 -1.31 -5.28 32.92
N PHE A 329 -1.29 -4.20 33.71
CA PHE A 329 -2.02 -4.13 34.97
C PHE A 329 -3.34 -3.34 34.84
N GLU A 330 -3.31 -2.28 34.05
CA GLU A 330 -4.46 -1.41 33.81
C GLU A 330 -4.56 -1.00 32.34
N ILE A 331 -5.80 -0.83 31.89
CA ILE A 331 -6.09 -0.27 30.57
C ILE A 331 -7.37 0.57 30.61
N ALA A 332 -7.27 1.77 30.07
CA ALA A 332 -8.40 2.65 29.82
C ALA A 332 -8.68 2.69 28.32
N LEU A 333 -9.72 1.99 27.88
CA LEU A 333 -10.10 1.95 26.48
C LEU A 333 -10.79 3.28 26.09
N PRO A 334 -10.47 3.84 24.90
CA PRO A 334 -10.89 5.18 24.55
C PRO A 334 -12.36 5.24 24.16
N GLU A 335 -13.03 6.36 24.47
CA GLU A 335 -14.36 6.68 23.93
C GLU A 335 -14.33 6.67 22.40
N GLY A 336 -15.40 6.16 21.80
CA GLY A 336 -15.48 5.88 20.36
C GLY A 336 -15.27 4.40 20.00
N LEU A 337 -14.60 3.61 20.87
CA LEU A 337 -14.45 2.17 20.69
C LEU A 337 -15.82 1.48 20.73
N LYS A 338 -16.08 0.61 19.74
CA LYS A 338 -17.36 -0.10 19.56
C LYS A 338 -17.22 -1.61 19.76
N ASP A 339 -16.08 -2.18 19.40
CA ASP A 339 -15.88 -3.62 19.34
C ASP A 339 -14.55 -4.04 20.01
N ILE A 340 -14.64 -5.03 20.90
CA ILE A 340 -13.51 -5.80 21.43
C ILE A 340 -13.65 -7.24 20.93
N GLY A 341 -12.68 -7.69 20.13
CA GLY A 341 -12.67 -9.00 19.50
C GLY A 341 -12.42 -10.16 20.47
N LYS A 342 -12.65 -11.38 19.99
CA LYS A 342 -12.50 -12.62 20.79
C LYS A 342 -11.08 -12.75 21.33
N HIS A 343 -10.95 -13.24 22.57
CA HIS A 343 -9.66 -13.48 23.21
C HIS A 343 -8.75 -12.23 23.31
N CYS A 344 -9.30 -11.01 23.16
CA CYS A 344 -8.49 -9.79 23.05
C CYS A 344 -7.44 -9.62 24.15
N PHE A 345 -7.78 -9.88 25.41
CA PHE A 345 -6.91 -9.82 26.60
C PHE A 345 -6.78 -11.21 27.27
N GLU A 346 -6.93 -12.31 26.52
CA GLU A 346 -6.83 -13.65 27.11
C GLU A 346 -5.42 -13.90 27.66
N GLN A 347 -5.32 -14.43 28.89
CA GLN A 347 -4.09 -14.66 29.64
C GLN A 347 -3.29 -13.39 30.03
N ASP A 348 -3.93 -12.22 30.10
CA ASP A 348 -3.29 -11.03 30.69
C ASP A 348 -3.34 -11.13 32.23
N GLU A 349 -2.52 -12.01 32.78
CA GLU A 349 -2.61 -12.50 34.17
C GLU A 349 -2.64 -11.40 35.24
N ASN A 350 -2.03 -10.23 34.98
CA ASN A 350 -1.99 -9.10 35.92
C ASN A 350 -3.05 -8.02 35.66
N LEU A 351 -3.84 -8.12 34.58
CA LEU A 351 -4.79 -7.09 34.19
C LEU A 351 -5.96 -7.04 35.16
N LEU A 352 -5.93 -6.07 36.07
CA LEU A 352 -6.92 -5.93 37.16
C LEU A 352 -7.88 -4.75 36.93
N ASN A 353 -7.38 -3.66 36.33
CA ASN A 353 -8.14 -2.42 36.17
C ASN A 353 -8.48 -2.20 34.70
N VAL A 354 -9.73 -2.51 34.31
CA VAL A 354 -10.22 -2.28 32.95
C VAL A 354 -11.31 -1.21 32.96
N THR A 355 -11.09 -0.12 32.23
CA THR A 355 -12.13 0.89 31.99
C THR A 355 -12.68 0.69 30.58
N LEU A 356 -13.95 0.29 30.50
CA LEU A 356 -14.71 0.16 29.25
C LEU A 356 -15.45 1.48 28.94
N PRO A 357 -15.44 1.96 27.68
CA PRO A 357 -16.12 3.19 27.29
C PRO A 357 -17.63 3.00 27.14
N ASP A 358 -18.39 4.09 27.26
CA ASP A 358 -19.86 4.05 27.10
C ASP A 358 -20.28 3.83 25.62
N SER A 359 -19.37 4.06 24.67
CA SER A 359 -19.58 3.79 23.23
C SER A 359 -19.54 2.31 22.84
N LEU A 360 -19.11 1.42 23.73
CA LEU A 360 -18.87 0.00 23.45
C LEU A 360 -20.19 -0.73 23.16
N LYS A 361 -20.20 -1.59 22.14
CA LYS A 361 -21.38 -2.33 21.66
C LYS A 361 -21.20 -3.84 21.61
N HIS A 362 -19.96 -4.33 21.63
CA HIS A 362 -19.67 -5.74 21.51
C HIS A 362 -18.40 -6.11 22.30
N ILE A 363 -18.46 -7.27 22.97
CA ILE A 363 -17.33 -7.93 23.61
C ILE A 363 -17.33 -9.40 23.16
N GLY A 364 -16.29 -9.79 22.46
CA GLY A 364 -16.10 -11.13 21.93
C GLY A 364 -15.86 -12.18 23.01
N ALA A 365 -16.01 -13.43 22.61
CA ALA A 365 -15.82 -14.60 23.46
C ALA A 365 -14.47 -14.58 24.18
N ARG A 366 -14.46 -14.88 25.48
CA ARG A 366 -13.24 -15.06 26.29
C ARG A 366 -12.27 -13.88 26.25
N SER A 367 -12.74 -12.67 25.91
CA SER A 367 -11.90 -11.49 25.77
C SER A 367 -11.06 -11.18 27.01
N PHE A 368 -11.53 -11.56 28.21
CA PHE A 368 -10.83 -11.32 29.47
C PHE A 368 -10.49 -12.63 30.22
N TYR A 369 -10.56 -13.78 29.55
CA TYR A 369 -10.34 -15.06 30.22
C TYR A 369 -8.88 -15.18 30.72
N GLY A 370 -8.69 -15.58 31.99
CA GLY A 370 -7.36 -15.69 32.59
C GLY A 370 -6.71 -14.36 33.00
N THR A 371 -7.50 -13.27 33.09
CA THR A 371 -7.04 -11.98 33.62
C THR A 371 -7.29 -11.86 35.12
N ALA A 372 -6.53 -11.00 35.81
CA ALA A 372 -6.77 -10.72 37.23
C ALA A 372 -8.17 -10.14 37.51
N VAL A 373 -8.73 -9.34 36.58
CA VAL A 373 -10.08 -8.79 36.70
C VAL A 373 -11.15 -9.88 36.56
N TYR A 374 -10.94 -10.85 35.67
CA TYR A 374 -11.82 -12.01 35.53
C TYR A 374 -11.78 -12.90 36.77
N ASP A 375 -10.58 -13.18 37.29
CA ASP A 375 -10.40 -13.93 38.54
C ASP A 375 -10.96 -13.20 39.76
N ALA A 376 -10.86 -11.88 39.80
CA ALA A 376 -11.45 -11.06 40.84
C ALA A 376 -12.98 -11.14 40.79
N ALA A 377 -13.57 -11.07 39.59
CA ALA A 377 -15.01 -11.25 39.38
C ALA A 377 -15.51 -12.64 39.82
N MET A 378 -14.65 -13.67 39.77
CA MET A 378 -14.92 -15.01 40.33
C MET A 378 -14.82 -15.10 41.86
N LYS A 379 -14.14 -14.16 42.52
CA LYS A 379 -13.84 -14.22 43.96
C LYS A 379 -14.74 -13.35 44.84
N THR A 380 -15.42 -12.36 44.26
CA THR A 380 -16.09 -11.28 45.00
C THR A 380 -17.27 -11.66 45.91
N ASP A 381 -17.60 -12.94 46.13
CA ASP A 381 -18.74 -13.32 46.98
C ASP A 381 -18.55 -14.57 47.89
N ALA A 382 -17.32 -14.94 48.25
CA ALA A 382 -17.11 -15.86 49.37
C ALA A 382 -17.49 -15.15 50.70
N VAL A 383 -18.69 -15.38 51.21
CA VAL A 383 -19.08 -14.91 52.55
C VAL A 383 -18.21 -15.65 53.58
N PRO A 384 -17.50 -14.96 54.50
CA PRO A 384 -16.78 -15.63 55.56
C PRO A 384 -17.77 -16.38 56.45
N TYR A 385 -17.53 -17.68 56.66
CA TYR A 385 -18.30 -18.57 57.52
C TYR A 385 -18.60 -17.95 58.90
N GLY A 386 -19.86 -18.02 59.31
CA GLY A 386 -20.22 -18.23 60.72
C GLY A 386 -20.02 -19.70 61.07
N ASN A 387 -19.61 -19.99 62.31
CA ASN A 387 -19.09 -21.25 62.86
C ASN A 387 -20.00 -22.51 62.81
N ASP A 388 -20.94 -22.63 61.87
CA ASP A 388 -22.09 -23.53 62.00
C ASP A 388 -22.01 -24.76 61.08
N GLY A 389 -20.81 -25.29 60.81
CA GLY A 389 -20.56 -26.71 60.49
C GLY A 389 -21.23 -27.36 59.26
N TYR A 390 -21.91 -26.61 58.38
CA TYR A 390 -22.46 -27.14 57.12
C TYR A 390 -21.64 -26.67 55.92
N ASP A 391 -20.94 -27.62 55.30
CA ASP A 391 -20.16 -27.45 54.07
C ASP A 391 -21.09 -27.57 52.86
N VAL A 392 -21.58 -26.44 52.36
CA VAL A 392 -22.37 -26.35 51.12
C VAL A 392 -22.26 -24.94 50.54
N THR A 393 -21.28 -24.71 49.66
CA THR A 393 -21.31 -23.52 48.80
C THR A 393 -20.79 -23.83 47.40
N GLU A 394 -21.67 -24.34 46.54
CA GLU A 394 -21.53 -24.17 45.09
C GLU A 394 -21.74 -22.68 44.79
N HIS A 395 -20.67 -21.96 44.40
CA HIS A 395 -20.73 -20.52 44.16
C HIS A 395 -21.21 -20.21 42.74
N TYR A 396 -22.53 -20.10 42.57
CA TYR A 396 -23.19 -19.64 41.35
C TYR A 396 -22.99 -18.13 41.16
N GLN A 397 -22.18 -17.69 40.19
CA GLN A 397 -21.83 -16.27 40.02
C GLN A 397 -21.95 -15.78 38.57
N PHE A 398 -22.27 -14.48 38.44
CA PHE A 398 -22.22 -13.71 37.20
C PHE A 398 -20.98 -12.83 37.19
N LEU A 399 -20.20 -12.88 36.12
CA LEU A 399 -18.93 -12.17 36.03
C LEU A 399 -19.12 -10.89 35.22
N TYR A 400 -18.90 -9.75 35.87
CA TYR A 400 -19.03 -8.45 35.25
C TYR A 400 -17.68 -7.73 35.16
N ILE A 401 -17.46 -7.04 34.04
CA ILE A 401 -16.44 -6.00 33.93
C ILE A 401 -17.16 -4.70 33.56
N GLY A 402 -17.07 -3.70 34.45
CA GLY A 402 -17.85 -2.48 34.34
C GLY A 402 -19.36 -2.76 34.32
N LYS A 403 -20.01 -2.38 33.21
CA LYS A 403 -21.45 -2.58 32.95
C LYS A 403 -21.73 -3.79 32.05
N TRP A 404 -20.74 -4.61 31.75
CA TRP A 404 -20.88 -5.76 30.84
C TRP A 404 -20.86 -7.08 31.59
N LEU A 405 -21.85 -7.94 31.33
CA LEU A 405 -21.81 -9.34 31.75
C LEU A 405 -20.92 -10.09 30.77
N ILE A 406 -19.76 -10.55 31.23
CA ILE A 406 -18.74 -11.14 30.37
C ILE A 406 -18.70 -12.68 30.42
N ASP A 407 -19.13 -13.30 31.54
CA ASP A 407 -19.18 -14.77 31.70
C ASP A 407 -20.03 -15.17 32.92
N ILE A 408 -20.16 -16.47 33.17
CA ILE A 408 -20.73 -17.11 34.36
C ILE A 408 -19.76 -18.12 34.97
N SER A 409 -19.86 -18.37 36.28
CA SER A 409 -18.97 -19.34 36.95
C SER A 409 -19.10 -20.75 36.38
N SER A 410 -18.03 -21.55 36.51
CA SER A 410 -18.00 -22.96 36.07
C SER A 410 -19.12 -23.78 36.70
N GLU A 411 -19.44 -23.51 37.97
CA GLU A 411 -20.50 -24.17 38.73
C GLU A 411 -21.86 -23.81 38.16
N LEU A 412 -22.11 -22.52 37.87
CA LEU A 412 -23.36 -22.05 37.26
C LEU A 412 -23.54 -22.61 35.87
N ARG A 413 -22.48 -22.60 35.05
CA ARG A 413 -22.50 -23.23 33.74
C ARG A 413 -22.82 -24.72 33.86
N ALA A 414 -22.15 -25.45 34.74
CA ALA A 414 -22.38 -26.88 34.95
C ALA A 414 -23.83 -27.18 35.37
N ALA A 415 -24.39 -26.40 36.29
CA ALA A 415 -25.77 -26.56 36.76
C ALA A 415 -26.81 -26.17 35.70
N LEU A 416 -26.49 -25.21 34.82
CA LEU A 416 -27.35 -24.84 33.71
C LEU A 416 -27.28 -25.83 32.54
N THR A 417 -26.16 -26.54 32.36
CA THR A 417 -25.96 -27.52 31.29
C THR A 417 -26.45 -28.93 31.67
N HIS A 418 -26.28 -29.35 32.92
CA HIS A 418 -26.64 -30.70 33.38
C HIS A 418 -28.04 -30.74 34.00
N VAL A 419 -28.65 -31.93 34.05
CA VAL A 419 -29.93 -32.17 34.73
C VAL A 419 -29.68 -32.24 36.24
N THR A 420 -29.44 -31.10 36.88
CA THR A 420 -29.59 -30.95 38.33
C THR A 420 -30.91 -30.24 38.59
N THR A 421 -31.74 -30.79 39.47
CA THR A 421 -33.00 -30.17 39.88
C THR A 421 -32.70 -28.94 40.72
N PHE A 422 -32.97 -27.74 40.18
CA PHE A 422 -33.14 -26.55 40.99
C PHE A 422 -34.54 -26.62 41.64
N SER A 423 -34.64 -27.08 42.88
CA SER A 423 -35.92 -27.06 43.63
C SER A 423 -35.91 -25.92 44.64
N GLY A 424 -36.75 -24.90 44.41
CA GLY A 424 -36.94 -23.76 45.32
C GLY A 424 -37.62 -22.56 44.63
N LYS A 425 -38.23 -21.67 45.42
CA LYS A 425 -38.83 -20.39 44.99
C LYS A 425 -37.84 -19.21 45.08
N ASP A 426 -36.56 -19.44 44.82
CA ASP A 426 -35.51 -18.45 45.07
C ASP A 426 -34.97 -17.83 43.78
N SER A 427 -34.70 -16.52 43.83
CA SER A 427 -34.03 -15.74 42.79
C SER A 427 -32.51 -15.80 42.95
N ILE A 428 -31.76 -16.11 41.89
CA ILE A 428 -30.29 -16.01 41.87
C ILE A 428 -29.91 -14.61 41.35
N ILE A 429 -29.30 -13.79 42.22
CA ILE A 429 -29.07 -12.35 42.01
C ILE A 429 -27.58 -12.10 41.76
N GLY A 430 -27.22 -11.49 40.62
CA GLY A 430 -25.85 -11.07 40.34
C GLY A 430 -25.40 -9.87 41.18
N ASN A 431 -24.45 -10.10 42.11
CA ASN A 431 -23.65 -9.12 42.88
C ASN A 431 -24.33 -8.32 44.05
N LYS A 432 -25.42 -8.85 44.67
CA LYS A 432 -26.20 -8.42 45.90
C LYS A 432 -26.92 -7.05 45.89
N THR A 433 -28.15 -6.81 46.41
CA THR A 433 -29.29 -7.58 47.01
C THR A 433 -30.60 -6.74 46.89
N PRO A 434 -31.81 -7.32 47.04
CA PRO A 434 -32.75 -6.75 48.02
C PRO A 434 -32.77 -7.58 49.29
N LYS A 435 -32.62 -6.92 50.44
CA LYS A 435 -33.08 -7.45 51.72
C LYS A 435 -34.55 -7.80 51.61
N ILE A 436 -34.92 -9.00 52.05
CA ILE A 436 -35.98 -9.07 53.07
C ILE A 436 -35.38 -9.76 54.30
N ILE A 437 -35.11 -8.94 55.31
CA ILE A 437 -34.82 -9.41 56.66
C ILE A 437 -36.08 -10.13 57.14
N GLY A 438 -36.03 -11.46 57.30
CA GLY A 438 -37.18 -12.21 57.78
C GLY A 438 -37.16 -13.74 57.70
N GLY A 439 -36.15 -14.40 57.12
CA GLY A 439 -36.05 -15.87 57.19
C GLY A 439 -35.22 -16.51 56.09
N GLN A 440 -33.97 -16.81 56.44
CA GLN A 440 -33.02 -17.81 55.91
C GLN A 440 -33.26 -18.41 54.50
N ILE A 441 -32.29 -18.21 53.60
CA ILE A 441 -32.10 -19.04 52.40
C ILE A 441 -31.13 -20.16 52.76
N TYR A 442 -31.66 -21.37 52.90
CA TYR A 442 -30.93 -22.63 52.88
C TYR A 442 -31.17 -23.26 51.51
N ILE A 443 -30.13 -23.72 50.81
CA ILE A 443 -30.32 -24.75 49.78
C ILE A 443 -30.56 -26.06 50.53
N ALA A 444 -31.81 -26.27 50.94
CA ALA A 444 -32.30 -27.49 51.53
C ALA A 444 -33.39 -28.06 50.63
N ALA A 445 -33.28 -29.36 50.32
CA ALA A 445 -34.32 -30.11 49.61
C ALA A 445 -35.65 -30.05 50.38
N ALA A 446 -36.74 -29.63 49.74
CA ALA A 446 -38.10 -29.83 50.25
C ALA A 446 -39.19 -29.80 49.16
N GLU A 447 -39.79 -30.98 48.97
CA GLU A 447 -41.21 -31.36 48.82
C GLU A 447 -42.26 -30.58 47.99
N ASP A 448 -42.04 -29.37 47.46
CA ASP A 448 -43.10 -28.67 46.70
C ASP A 448 -42.73 -28.27 45.25
N ASN A 449 -43.66 -28.60 44.35
CA ASN A 449 -43.49 -28.87 42.92
C ASN A 449 -43.60 -27.62 42.02
N THR A 450 -42.72 -26.62 42.17
CA THR A 450 -42.64 -25.45 41.26
C THR A 450 -41.21 -25.15 40.79
N ASP A 451 -40.85 -25.60 39.59
CA ASP A 451 -39.50 -25.59 38.98
C ASP A 451 -38.98 -24.23 38.42
N ASN A 452 -39.28 -23.07 39.00
CA ASN A 452 -38.95 -21.77 38.38
C ASN A 452 -37.93 -20.95 39.19
N VAL A 453 -36.65 -21.07 38.84
CA VAL A 453 -35.58 -20.13 39.26
C VAL A 453 -35.51 -18.96 38.28
N VAL A 454 -35.51 -17.73 38.81
CA VAL A 454 -35.35 -16.49 38.04
C VAL A 454 -33.95 -15.93 38.29
N PHE A 455 -33.21 -15.72 37.21
CA PHE A 455 -31.91 -15.05 37.24
C PHE A 455 -32.11 -13.54 37.14
N VAL A 456 -31.41 -12.76 37.95
CA VAL A 456 -31.50 -11.30 37.95
C VAL A 456 -30.14 -10.71 37.64
N LEU A 457 -30.05 -9.98 36.53
CA LEU A 457 -28.84 -9.27 36.15
C LEU A 457 -28.67 -7.98 36.97
N LYS A 458 -27.45 -7.44 36.98
CA LYS A 458 -27.11 -6.17 37.63
C LYS A 458 -27.90 -5.02 37.00
N ASP A 459 -28.48 -4.14 37.83
CA ASP A 459 -29.43 -3.07 37.42
C ASP A 459 -28.88 -2.06 36.40
N ASP A 460 -27.55 -1.88 36.33
CA ASP A 460 -26.87 -0.95 35.43
C ASP A 460 -26.15 -1.66 34.26
N ALA A 461 -26.38 -2.97 34.07
CA ALA A 461 -25.74 -3.70 32.98
C ALA A 461 -26.26 -3.22 31.62
N VAL A 462 -25.33 -2.97 30.69
CA VAL A 462 -25.62 -2.44 29.35
C VAL A 462 -25.49 -3.50 28.26
N GLY A 463 -24.76 -4.59 28.52
CA GLY A 463 -24.60 -5.65 27.53
C GLY A 463 -24.24 -7.02 28.11
N ILE A 464 -24.55 -8.05 27.33
CA ILE A 464 -24.17 -9.45 27.55
C ILE A 464 -23.18 -9.81 26.46
N ALA A 465 -21.98 -10.25 26.82
CA ALA A 465 -20.93 -10.63 25.87
C ALA A 465 -21.26 -11.92 25.11
N ASP A 466 -20.41 -12.29 24.16
CA ASP A 466 -20.57 -13.53 23.41
C ASP A 466 -20.52 -14.77 24.34
N TYR A 467 -21.27 -15.82 24.00
CA TYR A 467 -21.25 -17.16 24.63
C TYR A 467 -21.56 -17.26 26.14
N VAL A 468 -21.97 -16.17 26.80
CA VAL A 468 -22.20 -16.13 28.26
C VAL A 468 -23.10 -17.27 28.75
N PHE A 469 -24.28 -17.47 28.15
CA PHE A 469 -25.24 -18.53 28.46
C PHE A 469 -25.28 -19.63 27.39
N GLU A 470 -24.19 -19.82 26.65
CA GLU A 470 -24.11 -20.95 25.71
C GLU A 470 -24.37 -22.28 26.45
N SER A 471 -25.26 -23.09 25.88
CA SER A 471 -25.70 -24.40 26.40
C SER A 471 -26.26 -24.36 27.81
N ALA A 472 -26.79 -23.21 28.25
CA ALA A 472 -27.53 -23.05 29.50
C ALA A 472 -28.94 -23.65 29.39
N VAL A 473 -29.03 -24.97 29.16
CA VAL A 473 -30.28 -25.70 28.91
C VAL A 473 -31.38 -25.39 29.93
N LYS A 474 -31.05 -25.22 31.21
CA LYS A 474 -32.00 -25.02 32.31
C LYS A 474 -32.44 -23.59 32.56
N ILE A 475 -31.89 -22.60 31.85
CA ILE A 475 -32.37 -21.22 32.00
C ILE A 475 -33.76 -21.10 31.38
N LYS A 476 -34.77 -20.71 32.17
CA LYS A 476 -36.17 -20.62 31.71
C LYS A 476 -36.62 -19.18 31.41
N THR A 477 -36.16 -18.23 32.22
CA THR A 477 -36.44 -16.80 32.13
C THR A 477 -35.30 -16.03 32.80
N LEU A 478 -35.17 -14.74 32.46
CA LEU A 478 -34.16 -13.82 32.97
C LEU A 478 -34.80 -12.45 33.22
N SER A 479 -34.56 -11.87 34.39
CA SER A 479 -34.92 -10.49 34.69
C SER A 479 -33.82 -9.57 34.17
N LEU A 480 -34.11 -8.85 33.08
CA LEU A 480 -33.19 -7.90 32.46
C LEU A 480 -33.25 -6.54 33.15
N PRO A 481 -32.14 -5.79 33.21
CA PRO A 481 -32.12 -4.43 33.73
C PRO A 481 -32.67 -3.45 32.70
N ASN A 482 -33.10 -2.27 33.16
CA ASN A 482 -33.64 -1.24 32.27
C ASN A 482 -32.57 -0.55 31.38
N SER A 483 -31.29 -0.87 31.59
CA SER A 483 -30.17 -0.29 30.87
C SER A 483 -29.61 -1.19 29.75
N LEU A 484 -30.15 -2.40 29.58
CA LEU A 484 -29.61 -3.37 28.64
C LEU A 484 -29.83 -2.93 27.19
N LYS A 485 -28.74 -2.89 26.42
CA LYS A 485 -28.72 -2.45 25.02
C LYS A 485 -28.19 -3.51 24.06
N TYR A 486 -27.28 -4.36 24.51
CA TYR A 486 -26.48 -5.22 23.62
C TYR A 486 -26.52 -6.69 24.05
N ILE A 487 -26.78 -7.58 23.10
CA ILE A 487 -26.68 -9.04 23.29
C ILE A 487 -25.65 -9.56 22.30
N GLY A 488 -24.59 -10.18 22.79
CA GLY A 488 -23.49 -10.69 22.00
C GLY A 488 -23.85 -11.91 21.15
N ASN A 489 -22.91 -12.31 20.32
CA ASN A 489 -23.00 -13.48 19.47
C ASN A 489 -23.07 -14.75 20.31
N TYR A 490 -23.91 -15.70 19.92
CA TYR A 490 -24.11 -16.97 20.65
C TYR A 490 -24.45 -16.83 22.15
N ALA A 491 -24.84 -15.64 22.63
CA ALA A 491 -25.00 -15.34 24.05
C ALA A 491 -25.92 -16.32 24.79
N PHE A 492 -26.96 -16.84 24.15
CA PHE A 492 -27.93 -17.81 24.66
C PHE A 492 -28.03 -19.07 23.76
N ALA A 493 -27.02 -19.33 22.94
CA ALA A 493 -27.03 -20.46 22.02
C ALA A 493 -27.30 -21.78 22.76
N GLY A 494 -28.36 -22.50 22.41
CA GLY A 494 -28.72 -23.78 23.03
C GLY A 494 -29.38 -23.68 24.42
N ALA A 495 -29.88 -22.51 24.83
CA ALA A 495 -30.71 -22.34 26.03
C ALA A 495 -32.12 -22.96 25.83
N LYS A 496 -32.18 -24.30 25.80
CA LYS A 496 -33.35 -25.05 25.32
C LYS A 496 -34.62 -24.94 26.17
N GLU A 497 -34.54 -24.57 27.45
CA GLU A 497 -35.71 -24.33 28.29
C GLU A 497 -36.09 -22.84 28.41
N LEU A 498 -35.33 -21.93 27.77
CA LEU A 498 -35.60 -20.49 27.77
C LEU A 498 -36.88 -20.24 26.97
N TRP A 499 -37.95 -19.88 27.67
CA TRP A 499 -39.26 -19.72 27.04
C TRP A 499 -39.69 -18.26 26.90
N GLU A 500 -39.11 -17.37 27.73
CA GLU A 500 -39.40 -15.95 27.79
C GLU A 500 -38.13 -15.10 27.90
N PHE A 501 -38.10 -13.99 27.17
CA PHE A 501 -37.10 -12.92 27.27
C PHE A 501 -37.80 -11.57 27.16
N LYS A 502 -37.87 -10.82 28.27
CA LYS A 502 -38.56 -9.53 28.36
C LYS A 502 -37.57 -8.41 28.58
N ASP A 503 -37.54 -7.44 27.66
CA ASP A 503 -36.88 -6.15 27.86
C ASP A 503 -37.87 -5.15 28.49
N PRO A 504 -37.80 -4.91 29.81
CA PRO A 504 -38.74 -4.02 30.49
C PRO A 504 -38.60 -2.55 30.08
N SER A 505 -37.45 -2.15 29.53
CA SER A 505 -37.15 -0.77 29.16
C SER A 505 -37.50 -0.43 27.72
N GLY A 506 -37.44 -1.43 26.84
CA GLY A 506 -37.49 -1.25 25.39
C GLY A 506 -36.25 -0.58 24.81
N ASP A 507 -35.14 -0.57 25.56
CA ASP A 507 -33.87 0.07 25.22
C ASP A 507 -32.88 -0.85 24.50
N LEU A 508 -33.22 -2.13 24.26
CA LEU A 508 -32.41 -3.03 23.46
C LEU A 508 -32.11 -2.43 22.08
N GLU A 509 -30.84 -2.36 21.69
CA GLU A 509 -30.35 -1.74 20.45
C GLU A 509 -29.84 -2.79 19.45
N GLU A 510 -29.20 -3.88 19.91
CA GLU A 510 -28.58 -4.88 19.03
C GLU A 510 -28.61 -6.30 19.61
N ILE A 511 -28.93 -7.25 18.71
CA ILE A 511 -28.88 -8.69 18.96
C ILE A 511 -27.84 -9.30 18.02
N GLY A 512 -26.82 -9.94 18.57
CA GLY A 512 -25.71 -10.51 17.82
C GLY A 512 -26.06 -11.73 16.97
N ASP A 513 -25.08 -12.15 16.17
CA ASP A 513 -25.18 -13.34 15.33
C ASP A 513 -25.33 -14.59 16.19
N TYR A 514 -26.24 -15.49 15.80
CA TYR A 514 -26.52 -16.74 16.53
C TYR A 514 -26.96 -16.56 18.00
N ALA A 515 -27.29 -15.35 18.46
CA ALA A 515 -27.51 -15.04 19.87
C ALA A 515 -28.45 -16.02 20.61
N PHE A 516 -29.53 -16.46 19.97
CA PHE A 516 -30.54 -17.38 20.52
C PHE A 516 -30.68 -18.67 19.70
N ILE A 517 -29.66 -19.09 18.93
CA ILE A 517 -29.74 -20.31 18.13
C ILE A 517 -30.18 -21.50 19.00
N ASP A 518 -31.12 -22.31 18.50
CA ASP A 518 -31.67 -23.50 19.15
C ASP A 518 -32.28 -23.28 20.56
N CYS A 519 -32.79 -22.08 20.87
CA CYS A 519 -33.69 -21.84 22.00
C CYS A 519 -35.10 -22.38 21.69
N ILE A 520 -35.23 -23.71 21.66
CA ILE A 520 -36.38 -24.41 21.05
C ILE A 520 -37.75 -24.10 21.66
N VAL A 521 -37.83 -23.72 22.95
CA VAL A 521 -39.11 -23.38 23.62
C VAL A 521 -39.35 -21.87 23.74
N LEU A 522 -38.44 -21.04 23.22
CA LEU A 522 -38.58 -19.59 23.23
C LEU A 522 -39.81 -19.21 22.42
N ARG A 523 -40.79 -18.60 23.09
CA ARG A 523 -42.07 -18.20 22.50
C ARG A 523 -42.39 -16.74 22.76
N ASP A 524 -41.94 -16.21 23.89
CA ASP A 524 -42.22 -14.83 24.28
C ASP A 524 -40.94 -14.00 24.30
N PHE A 525 -40.69 -13.28 23.22
CA PHE A 525 -39.52 -12.40 23.08
C PHE A 525 -39.98 -10.96 22.89
N ASP A 526 -39.54 -10.07 23.76
CA ASP A 526 -39.75 -8.62 23.62
C ASP A 526 -38.56 -7.99 22.90
N PHE A 527 -38.79 -7.50 21.67
CA PHE A 527 -37.77 -6.84 20.87
C PHE A 527 -37.54 -5.38 21.27
N GLY A 528 -38.33 -4.83 22.20
CA GLY A 528 -38.23 -3.43 22.60
C GLY A 528 -38.59 -2.46 21.47
N SER A 529 -38.32 -1.17 21.69
CA SER A 529 -38.70 -0.10 20.76
C SER A 529 -37.51 0.58 20.07
N LYS A 530 -36.29 0.37 20.57
CA LYS A 530 -35.06 1.00 20.07
C LYS A 530 -34.19 0.08 19.21
N LEU A 531 -34.55 -1.20 19.08
CA LEU A 531 -33.74 -2.22 18.40
C LEU A 531 -33.40 -1.80 16.97
N LYS A 532 -32.12 -1.84 16.62
CA LYS A 532 -31.55 -1.45 15.33
C LYS A 532 -31.17 -2.65 14.49
N THR A 533 -30.54 -3.64 15.09
CA THR A 533 -29.96 -4.78 14.36
C THR A 533 -30.36 -6.11 14.98
N ILE A 534 -30.66 -7.07 14.11
CA ILE A 534 -30.80 -8.48 14.46
C ILE A 534 -29.77 -9.24 13.64
N GLY A 535 -28.88 -9.95 14.31
CA GLY A 535 -27.78 -10.69 13.70
C GLY A 535 -28.23 -11.83 12.79
N SER A 536 -27.29 -12.30 11.99
CA SER A 536 -27.44 -13.50 11.17
C SER A 536 -27.66 -14.71 12.07
N TYR A 537 -28.62 -15.56 11.68
CA TYR A 537 -28.99 -16.77 12.42
C TYR A 537 -29.40 -16.55 13.90
N ALA A 538 -29.69 -15.31 14.32
CA ALA A 538 -29.93 -14.96 15.71
C ALA A 538 -30.97 -15.86 16.41
N PHE A 539 -32.06 -16.23 15.73
CA PHE A 539 -33.12 -17.09 16.26
C PHE A 539 -33.27 -18.40 15.46
N LEU A 540 -32.22 -18.84 14.76
CA LEU A 540 -32.25 -20.11 14.01
C LEU A 540 -32.68 -21.24 14.95
N GLY A 541 -33.74 -21.98 14.59
CA GLY A 541 -34.17 -23.15 15.38
C GLY A 541 -35.01 -22.84 16.62
N CYS A 542 -35.39 -21.57 16.86
CA CYS A 542 -36.37 -21.22 17.90
C CYS A 542 -37.80 -21.65 17.47
N VAL A 543 -38.08 -22.95 17.47
CA VAL A 543 -39.26 -23.55 16.84
C VAL A 543 -40.60 -23.12 17.44
N GLN A 544 -40.62 -22.53 18.64
CA GLN A 544 -41.83 -22.00 19.27
C GLN A 544 -42.02 -20.49 19.10
N LEU A 545 -41.03 -19.76 18.59
CA LEU A 545 -41.05 -18.30 18.46
C LEU A 545 -42.05 -17.88 17.37
N ASP A 546 -43.15 -17.28 17.78
CA ASP A 546 -44.18 -16.69 16.91
C ASP A 546 -44.32 -15.19 17.14
N ASN A 547 -45.36 -14.58 16.56
CA ASN A 547 -45.65 -13.16 16.69
C ASN A 547 -46.53 -12.84 17.91
N ASN A 548 -46.81 -13.79 18.80
CA ASN A 548 -47.68 -13.62 19.98
C ASN A 548 -49.04 -12.97 19.66
N ASN A 549 -49.63 -13.30 18.51
CA ASN A 549 -50.85 -12.68 17.96
C ASN A 549 -50.76 -11.15 17.74
N GLN A 550 -49.57 -10.56 17.81
CA GLN A 550 -49.34 -9.16 17.49
C GLN A 550 -49.31 -8.95 15.97
N LYS A 551 -49.69 -7.73 15.55
CA LYS A 551 -49.68 -7.33 14.14
C LYS A 551 -48.25 -7.36 13.53
N SER A 552 -47.26 -6.88 14.28
CA SER A 552 -45.82 -7.03 13.99
C SER A 552 -45.06 -7.08 15.30
N ILE A 553 -44.18 -8.08 15.44
CA ILE A 553 -43.30 -8.26 16.61
C ILE A 553 -41.95 -7.52 16.43
N ILE A 554 -41.59 -7.18 15.19
CA ILE A 554 -40.36 -6.45 14.87
C ILE A 554 -40.63 -4.94 14.92
N PRO A 555 -39.87 -4.14 15.70
CA PRO A 555 -40.12 -2.72 15.88
C PRO A 555 -39.67 -1.88 14.66
N ASP A 556 -40.27 -0.70 14.52
CA ASP A 556 -40.02 0.25 13.41
C ASP A 556 -38.59 0.79 13.38
N SER A 557 -37.89 0.71 14.50
CA SER A 557 -36.50 1.14 14.66
C SER A 557 -35.48 0.25 13.95
N VAL A 558 -35.86 -1.00 13.60
CA VAL A 558 -34.95 -1.97 12.99
C VAL A 558 -34.48 -1.47 11.62
N GLU A 559 -33.17 -1.49 11.44
CA GLU A 559 -32.48 -1.05 10.24
C GLU A 559 -31.89 -2.23 9.46
N ARG A 560 -31.56 -3.33 10.14
CA ARG A 560 -31.00 -4.54 9.53
C ARG A 560 -31.49 -5.82 10.21
N ILE A 561 -31.80 -6.82 9.39
CA ILE A 561 -31.99 -8.22 9.82
C ILE A 561 -31.01 -9.07 9.03
N GLY A 562 -30.18 -9.82 9.75
CA GLY A 562 -29.13 -10.66 9.19
C GLY A 562 -29.65 -11.91 8.49
N THR A 563 -28.71 -12.64 7.90
CA THR A 563 -28.99 -13.81 7.06
C THR A 563 -29.67 -14.90 7.88
N TYR A 564 -30.82 -15.40 7.43
CA TYR A 564 -31.56 -16.49 8.07
C TYR A 564 -31.86 -16.28 9.57
N ALA A 565 -31.95 -15.02 10.03
CA ALA A 565 -32.14 -14.68 11.44
C ALA A 565 -33.31 -15.43 12.10
N PHE A 566 -34.41 -15.69 11.37
CA PHE A 566 -35.61 -16.36 11.89
C PHE A 566 -35.84 -17.75 11.31
N LYS A 567 -34.86 -18.37 10.65
CA LYS A 567 -35.07 -19.67 9.99
C LYS A 567 -35.46 -20.75 11.00
N ASN A 568 -36.40 -21.62 10.64
CA ASN A 568 -36.96 -22.67 11.52
C ASN A 568 -37.67 -22.15 12.79
N THR A 569 -38.25 -20.95 12.74
CA THR A 569 -39.18 -20.42 13.78
C THR A 569 -40.63 -20.52 13.30
N LYS A 570 -41.64 -20.21 14.13
CA LYS A 570 -43.02 -20.07 13.61
C LYS A 570 -43.23 -18.79 12.80
N LEU A 571 -42.38 -17.77 13.00
CA LEU A 571 -42.28 -16.60 12.11
C LEU A 571 -41.73 -16.98 10.72
N TRP A 572 -41.08 -18.13 10.62
CA TRP A 572 -40.59 -18.74 9.38
C TRP A 572 -41.15 -20.17 9.26
N PRO A 573 -42.46 -20.33 9.04
CA PRO A 573 -43.07 -21.65 9.04
C PRO A 573 -42.42 -22.55 7.98
N LYS A 574 -42.12 -23.80 8.35
CA LYS A 574 -41.59 -24.81 7.42
C LYS A 574 -42.64 -25.09 6.34
N ASN A 575 -42.30 -24.83 5.08
CA ASN A 575 -43.08 -25.29 3.94
C ASN A 575 -42.71 -26.75 3.62
N ASP A 576 -43.21 -27.71 4.40
CA ASP A 576 -43.10 -29.16 4.08
C ASP A 576 -43.99 -29.59 2.87
N SER A 577 -44.37 -28.66 1.98
CA SER A 577 -45.44 -28.89 0.98
C SER A 577 -45.19 -28.32 -0.42
N GLY A 578 -43.97 -27.86 -0.75
CA GLY A 578 -43.65 -27.46 -2.14
C GLY A 578 -44.31 -26.16 -2.62
N ILE A 579 -44.70 -25.27 -1.69
CA ILE A 579 -45.22 -23.94 -2.00
C ILE A 579 -44.08 -22.92 -2.06
N SER A 580 -43.98 -22.22 -3.18
CA SER A 580 -43.08 -21.11 -3.42
C SER A 580 -43.70 -19.78 -2.97
N ASP A 581 -43.54 -19.44 -1.69
CA ASP A 581 -44.02 -18.17 -1.14
C ASP A 581 -42.92 -17.40 -0.37
N VAL A 582 -43.14 -16.10 -0.21
CA VAL A 582 -42.31 -15.15 0.53
C VAL A 582 -42.52 -15.34 2.03
N ILE A 583 -41.44 -15.32 2.80
CA ILE A 583 -41.47 -15.55 4.24
C ILE A 583 -41.26 -14.23 4.98
N TYR A 584 -42.10 -13.97 5.98
CA TYR A 584 -42.16 -12.70 6.69
C TYR A 584 -42.00 -12.89 8.20
N ALA A 585 -41.14 -12.07 8.82
CA ALA A 585 -41.13 -11.87 10.27
C ALA A 585 -41.65 -10.45 10.57
N GLY A 586 -42.89 -10.33 11.07
CA GLY A 586 -43.54 -9.03 11.24
C GLY A 586 -43.62 -8.27 9.91
N ASP A 587 -43.21 -7.01 9.90
CA ASP A 587 -43.17 -6.14 8.71
C ASP A 587 -41.90 -6.33 7.83
N TRP A 588 -41.14 -7.41 8.02
CA TRP A 588 -39.94 -7.70 7.22
C TRP A 588 -40.08 -8.94 6.36
N VAL A 589 -39.53 -8.90 5.15
CA VAL A 589 -39.26 -10.12 4.36
C VAL A 589 -37.94 -10.69 4.83
N VAL A 590 -37.96 -11.94 5.27
CA VAL A 590 -36.77 -12.62 5.84
C VAL A 590 -36.26 -13.76 4.97
N GLY A 591 -37.08 -14.26 4.04
CA GLY A 591 -36.70 -15.38 3.18
C GLY A 591 -37.77 -15.78 2.17
N TYR A 592 -37.60 -16.97 1.59
CA TYR A 592 -38.61 -17.63 0.77
C TYR A 592 -38.55 -19.16 0.90
N GLY A 593 -39.65 -19.84 0.52
CA GLY A 593 -39.82 -21.30 0.66
C GLY A 593 -39.00 -22.18 -0.28
N GLY A 594 -38.01 -21.65 -1.01
CA GLY A 594 -37.12 -22.43 -1.88
C GLY A 594 -37.71 -22.92 -3.23
N GLY A 595 -39.03 -22.80 -3.45
CA GLY A 595 -39.67 -23.18 -4.72
C GLY A 595 -39.61 -22.10 -5.82
N ASN A 596 -40.30 -22.33 -6.93
CA ASN A 596 -40.42 -21.39 -8.06
C ASN A 596 -41.20 -20.11 -7.68
N LEU A 597 -40.49 -19.05 -7.26
CA LEU A 597 -41.06 -17.73 -7.07
C LEU A 597 -41.10 -17.04 -8.44
N ALA A 598 -42.26 -16.78 -9.04
CA ALA A 598 -42.34 -15.97 -10.25
C ALA A 598 -42.27 -14.47 -9.89
N THR A 599 -43.29 -13.69 -10.24
CA THR A 599 -43.45 -12.34 -9.68
C THR A 599 -44.15 -12.43 -8.33
N VAL A 600 -43.58 -11.78 -7.31
CA VAL A 600 -44.15 -11.76 -5.95
C VAL A 600 -44.75 -10.38 -5.65
N THR A 601 -45.87 -10.35 -4.92
CA THR A 601 -46.45 -9.09 -4.39
C THR A 601 -46.26 -9.06 -2.89
N LEU A 602 -45.54 -8.05 -2.40
CA LEU A 602 -45.30 -7.86 -0.97
C LEU A 602 -46.59 -7.43 -0.26
N LYS A 603 -46.82 -7.94 0.96
CA LYS A 603 -47.94 -7.51 1.79
C LYS A 603 -47.85 -6.01 2.14
N THR A 604 -48.98 -5.38 2.40
CA THR A 604 -49.01 -3.97 2.82
C THR A 604 -48.27 -3.78 4.14
N GLY A 605 -47.46 -2.72 4.24
CA GLY A 605 -46.74 -2.36 5.46
C GLY A 605 -45.34 -2.94 5.60
N VAL A 606 -44.83 -3.69 4.61
CA VAL A 606 -43.44 -4.18 4.62
C VAL A 606 -42.45 -3.01 4.69
N LYS A 607 -41.58 -3.03 5.70
CA LYS A 607 -40.59 -1.99 5.98
C LYS A 607 -39.21 -2.34 5.46
N GLY A 608 -38.84 -3.62 5.44
CA GLY A 608 -37.50 -4.05 5.08
C GLY A 608 -37.43 -5.44 4.46
N ILE A 609 -36.30 -5.70 3.81
CA ILE A 609 -35.90 -7.00 3.29
C ILE A 609 -34.57 -7.36 3.94
N ALA A 610 -34.51 -8.51 4.60
CA ALA A 610 -33.34 -9.00 5.31
C ALA A 610 -32.17 -9.31 4.37
N ASP A 611 -30.98 -9.44 4.95
CA ASP A 611 -29.78 -9.89 4.24
C ASP A 611 -30.05 -11.25 3.57
N TYR A 612 -29.70 -11.35 2.29
CA TYR A 612 -29.83 -12.56 1.47
C TYR A 612 -31.24 -13.19 1.43
N ALA A 613 -32.31 -12.41 1.68
CA ALA A 613 -33.67 -12.93 1.77
C ALA A 613 -34.17 -13.67 0.50
N PHE A 614 -33.82 -13.20 -0.70
CA PHE A 614 -34.14 -13.87 -1.98
C PHE A 614 -32.93 -14.50 -2.66
N ASN A 615 -31.81 -14.63 -1.94
CA ASN A 615 -30.56 -15.12 -2.52
C ASN A 615 -30.74 -16.46 -3.24
N LYS A 616 -30.21 -16.54 -4.47
CA LYS A 616 -30.31 -17.70 -5.38
C LYS A 616 -31.71 -18.05 -5.85
N SER A 617 -32.68 -17.14 -5.72
CA SER A 617 -34.00 -17.32 -6.33
C SER A 617 -33.93 -17.05 -7.84
N ALA A 618 -33.40 -18.01 -8.60
CA ALA A 618 -33.24 -17.90 -10.05
C ALA A 618 -34.58 -17.80 -10.80
N THR A 619 -35.71 -18.13 -10.17
CA THR A 619 -37.03 -18.05 -10.80
C THR A 619 -37.71 -16.70 -10.59
N LEU A 620 -37.26 -15.89 -9.62
CA LEU A 620 -37.87 -14.61 -9.28
C LEU A 620 -37.79 -13.66 -10.46
N THR A 621 -38.94 -13.26 -11.00
CA THR A 621 -39.03 -12.34 -12.16
C THR A 621 -39.33 -10.90 -11.76
N GLY A 622 -39.93 -10.66 -10.59
CA GLY A 622 -40.28 -9.31 -10.15
C GLY A 622 -40.79 -9.26 -8.70
N VAL A 623 -40.73 -8.07 -8.08
CA VAL A 623 -41.15 -7.84 -6.70
C VAL A 623 -42.01 -6.57 -6.62
N VAL A 624 -43.33 -6.75 -6.60
CA VAL A 624 -44.30 -5.65 -6.48
C VAL A 624 -44.36 -5.19 -5.04
N GLY A 625 -44.22 -3.87 -4.82
CA GLY A 625 -44.28 -3.24 -3.48
C GLY A 625 -42.94 -2.75 -2.93
N LEU A 626 -41.81 -2.99 -3.62
CA LEU A 626 -40.48 -2.49 -3.23
C LEU A 626 -40.41 -0.97 -3.06
N ALA A 627 -41.25 -0.21 -3.77
CA ALA A 627 -41.31 1.24 -3.67
C ALA A 627 -41.68 1.74 -2.26
N ASN A 628 -42.28 0.87 -1.42
CA ASN A 628 -42.65 1.18 -0.04
C ASN A 628 -41.63 0.68 1.00
N VAL A 629 -40.67 -0.15 0.57
CA VAL A 629 -39.67 -0.76 1.44
C VAL A 629 -38.58 0.25 1.76
N ARG A 630 -38.29 0.48 3.05
CA ARG A 630 -37.34 1.50 3.51
C ARG A 630 -35.91 1.00 3.65
N ARG A 631 -35.72 -0.33 3.69
CA ARG A 631 -34.44 -1.02 3.92
C ARG A 631 -34.31 -2.25 3.03
N ILE A 632 -33.19 -2.42 2.36
CA ILE A 632 -32.87 -3.61 1.57
C ILE A 632 -31.49 -4.10 2.02
N GLY A 633 -31.45 -5.31 2.56
CA GLY A 633 -30.24 -5.89 3.13
C GLY A 633 -29.16 -6.25 2.12
N LYS A 634 -27.99 -6.58 2.65
CA LYS A 634 -26.84 -7.10 1.90
C LYS A 634 -27.24 -8.34 1.13
N GLY A 635 -26.90 -8.41 -0.15
CA GLY A 635 -27.18 -9.60 -0.97
C GLY A 635 -28.66 -9.98 -1.10
N ALA A 636 -29.60 -9.09 -0.77
CA ALA A 636 -31.03 -9.42 -0.69
C ALA A 636 -31.57 -10.12 -1.95
N PHE A 637 -31.09 -9.74 -3.14
CA PHE A 637 -31.46 -10.33 -4.44
C PHE A 637 -30.28 -11.01 -5.14
N SER A 638 -29.19 -11.31 -4.43
CA SER A 638 -28.01 -11.95 -5.00
C SER A 638 -28.38 -13.24 -5.74
N ASN A 639 -27.90 -13.42 -6.96
CA ASN A 639 -28.16 -14.54 -7.86
C ASN A 639 -29.66 -14.73 -8.22
N CYS A 640 -30.46 -13.66 -8.21
CA CYS A 640 -31.78 -13.65 -8.83
C CYS A 640 -31.67 -13.37 -10.34
N SER A 641 -31.14 -14.33 -11.10
CA SER A 641 -30.74 -14.14 -12.51
C SER A 641 -31.88 -13.77 -13.46
N ASN A 642 -33.14 -14.12 -13.14
CA ASN A 642 -34.32 -13.80 -13.96
C ASN A 642 -35.10 -12.57 -13.48
N LEU A 643 -34.60 -11.85 -12.46
CA LEU A 643 -35.26 -10.64 -11.95
C LEU A 643 -35.22 -9.55 -13.02
N LEU A 644 -36.37 -9.15 -13.55
CA LEU A 644 -36.45 -8.30 -14.74
C LEU A 644 -36.32 -6.81 -14.41
N SER A 645 -37.00 -6.37 -13.35
CA SER A 645 -37.00 -4.97 -12.92
C SER A 645 -37.37 -4.84 -11.44
N VAL A 646 -36.91 -3.74 -10.84
CA VAL A 646 -37.26 -3.35 -9.47
C VAL A 646 -37.62 -1.87 -9.43
N THR A 647 -38.69 -1.54 -8.70
CA THR A 647 -39.02 -0.15 -8.37
C THR A 647 -38.59 0.13 -6.93
N LEU A 648 -37.47 0.83 -6.76
CA LEU A 648 -36.92 1.13 -5.44
C LEU A 648 -37.63 2.32 -4.78
N ASN A 649 -37.63 2.33 -3.45
CA ASN A 649 -38.15 3.43 -2.67
C ASN A 649 -37.31 4.69 -2.88
N ARG A 650 -37.95 5.82 -3.21
CA ARG A 650 -37.28 7.11 -3.48
C ARG A 650 -36.49 7.67 -2.30
N SER A 651 -36.80 7.25 -1.07
CA SER A 651 -36.12 7.68 0.16
C SER A 651 -35.00 6.73 0.60
N LEU A 652 -34.73 5.66 -0.16
CA LEU A 652 -33.65 4.73 0.14
C LEU A 652 -32.30 5.46 0.01
N THR A 653 -31.45 5.34 1.03
CA THR A 653 -30.15 6.03 1.08
C THR A 653 -28.99 5.13 0.67
N ARG A 654 -29.18 3.81 0.64
CA ARG A 654 -28.10 2.86 0.36
C ARG A 654 -28.59 1.70 -0.50
N ILE A 655 -27.75 1.27 -1.42
CA ILE A 655 -27.79 -0.07 -2.01
C ILE A 655 -26.59 -0.80 -1.42
N GLU A 656 -26.85 -1.79 -0.58
CA GLU A 656 -25.82 -2.49 0.18
C GLU A 656 -24.96 -3.38 -0.72
N ASP A 657 -23.89 -3.93 -0.15
CA ASP A 657 -23.01 -4.84 -0.87
C ASP A 657 -23.79 -6.03 -1.43
N TYR A 658 -23.41 -6.46 -2.64
CA TYR A 658 -23.98 -7.61 -3.33
C TYR A 658 -25.50 -7.57 -3.58
N THR A 659 -26.22 -6.47 -3.31
CA THR A 659 -27.69 -6.46 -3.29
C THR A 659 -28.31 -7.09 -4.54
N PHE A 660 -27.81 -6.78 -5.74
CA PHE A 660 -28.23 -7.34 -7.04
C PHE A 660 -27.12 -8.14 -7.73
N TYR A 661 -26.17 -8.70 -6.96
CA TYR A 661 -25.06 -9.48 -7.49
C TYR A 661 -25.56 -10.60 -8.44
N LYS A 662 -25.09 -10.64 -9.68
CA LYS A 662 -25.49 -11.60 -10.72
C LYS A 662 -27.01 -11.64 -11.01
N CYS A 663 -27.69 -10.50 -10.91
CA CYS A 663 -29.03 -10.31 -11.45
C CYS A 663 -28.97 -10.00 -12.95
N SER A 664 -28.51 -10.96 -13.76
CA SER A 664 -28.19 -10.72 -15.18
C SER A 664 -29.36 -10.21 -16.03
N SER A 665 -30.61 -10.52 -15.67
CA SER A 665 -31.79 -10.02 -16.39
C SER A 665 -32.28 -8.63 -15.94
N LEU A 666 -31.66 -8.05 -14.91
CA LEU A 666 -32.15 -6.85 -14.26
C LEU A 666 -31.99 -5.61 -15.13
N SER A 667 -33.08 -4.87 -15.25
CA SER A 667 -33.12 -3.49 -15.71
C SER A 667 -33.47 -2.56 -14.55
N VAL A 668 -32.88 -1.37 -14.54
CA VAL A 668 -33.09 -0.34 -13.51
C VAL A 668 -33.53 0.96 -14.19
N ASP A 669 -34.81 1.31 -14.05
CA ASP A 669 -35.37 2.51 -14.68
C ASP A 669 -34.90 3.81 -14.01
N SER A 670 -34.85 3.80 -12.67
CA SER A 670 -34.42 4.96 -11.88
C SER A 670 -33.88 4.55 -10.52
N LEU A 671 -32.89 5.29 -10.04
CA LEU A 671 -32.34 5.13 -8.69
C LEU A 671 -32.98 6.13 -7.71
N PRO A 672 -32.98 5.84 -6.40
CA PRO A 672 -33.52 6.73 -5.39
C PRO A 672 -32.80 8.09 -5.33
N THR A 673 -33.54 9.19 -5.19
CA THR A 673 -32.97 10.55 -5.17
C THR A 673 -32.14 10.85 -3.92
N ARG A 674 -32.38 10.11 -2.83
CA ARG A 674 -31.60 10.21 -1.58
C ARG A 674 -30.49 9.15 -1.50
N LEU A 675 -30.23 8.40 -2.56
CA LEU A 675 -29.19 7.37 -2.57
C LEU A 675 -27.83 8.03 -2.38
N GLU A 676 -27.09 7.63 -1.35
CA GLU A 676 -25.78 8.16 -0.93
C GLU A 676 -24.63 7.18 -1.22
N TYR A 677 -24.93 5.88 -1.29
CA TYR A 677 -23.94 4.82 -1.39
C TYR A 677 -24.39 3.66 -2.29
N ILE A 678 -23.48 3.19 -3.15
CA ILE A 678 -23.62 1.95 -3.92
C ILE A 678 -22.53 0.98 -3.49
N GLY A 679 -22.92 -0.14 -2.91
CA GLY A 679 -22.01 -1.09 -2.28
C GLY A 679 -21.14 -1.91 -3.20
N ARG A 680 -20.18 -2.60 -2.58
CA ARG A 680 -19.27 -3.52 -3.25
C ARG A 680 -20.06 -4.57 -4.02
N SER A 681 -19.75 -4.73 -5.30
CA SER A 681 -20.40 -5.72 -6.18
C SER A 681 -21.94 -5.62 -6.23
N ALA A 682 -22.52 -4.45 -5.91
CA ALA A 682 -23.97 -4.27 -5.81
C ALA A 682 -24.73 -4.65 -7.08
N PHE A 683 -24.16 -4.38 -8.26
CA PHE A 683 -24.69 -4.68 -9.60
C PHE A 683 -23.72 -5.53 -10.43
N TYR A 684 -22.84 -6.30 -9.79
CA TYR A 684 -21.87 -7.16 -10.46
C TYR A 684 -22.57 -8.13 -11.43
N GLU A 685 -22.13 -8.19 -12.69
CA GLU A 685 -22.71 -9.02 -13.78
C GLU A 685 -24.24 -8.85 -13.91
N CYS A 686 -24.71 -7.59 -13.89
CA CYS A 686 -26.09 -7.21 -14.21
C CYS A 686 -26.21 -6.82 -15.70
N ASP A 687 -26.09 -7.82 -16.56
CA ASP A 687 -25.86 -7.64 -18.01
C ASP A 687 -26.97 -6.88 -18.76
N ASN A 688 -28.20 -6.79 -18.24
CA ASN A 688 -29.31 -6.07 -18.87
C ASN A 688 -29.45 -4.60 -18.44
N ILE A 689 -28.58 -4.09 -17.56
CA ILE A 689 -28.58 -2.67 -17.22
C ILE A 689 -28.01 -1.88 -18.39
N VAL A 690 -28.86 -1.14 -19.10
CA VAL A 690 -28.45 -0.33 -20.26
C VAL A 690 -27.98 1.07 -19.87
N SER A 691 -28.58 1.64 -18.82
CA SER A 691 -28.27 3.01 -18.38
C SER A 691 -28.45 3.19 -16.88
N ILE A 692 -27.55 3.97 -16.27
CA ILE A 692 -27.66 4.42 -14.88
C ILE A 692 -27.51 5.94 -14.83
N ASN A 693 -28.36 6.59 -14.04
CA ASN A 693 -28.32 8.04 -13.86
C ASN A 693 -28.22 8.42 -12.38
N LEU A 694 -27.07 8.94 -11.97
CA LEU A 694 -26.76 9.43 -10.63
C LEU A 694 -26.89 10.95 -10.48
N GLN A 695 -27.22 11.71 -11.54
CA GLN A 695 -27.33 13.18 -11.48
C GLN A 695 -28.38 13.70 -10.50
N THR A 696 -29.37 12.86 -10.16
CA THR A 696 -30.45 13.20 -9.22
C THR A 696 -30.29 12.55 -7.85
N THR A 697 -29.18 11.85 -7.62
CA THR A 697 -28.88 11.16 -6.37
C THR A 697 -27.87 11.94 -5.53
N ALA A 698 -27.65 11.50 -4.29
CA ALA A 698 -26.64 12.03 -3.38
C ALA A 698 -25.40 11.11 -3.30
N VAL A 699 -25.17 10.26 -4.31
CA VAL A 699 -24.14 9.22 -4.25
C VAL A 699 -22.77 9.87 -4.14
N SER A 700 -22.07 9.55 -3.06
CA SER A 700 -20.71 10.02 -2.77
C SER A 700 -19.64 8.96 -3.03
N GLU A 701 -20.03 7.69 -3.06
CA GLU A 701 -19.11 6.56 -3.25
C GLU A 701 -19.74 5.46 -4.10
N ILE A 702 -18.95 4.92 -5.03
CA ILE A 702 -19.22 3.69 -5.77
C ILE A 702 -18.21 2.63 -5.31
N GLY A 703 -18.68 1.58 -4.67
CA GLY A 703 -17.83 0.55 -4.08
C GLY A 703 -17.10 -0.34 -5.11
N ASP A 704 -16.15 -1.14 -4.62
CA ASP A 704 -15.34 -2.01 -5.47
C ASP A 704 -16.20 -3.00 -6.25
N PHE A 705 -15.86 -3.25 -7.51
CA PHE A 705 -16.57 -4.16 -8.41
C PHE A 705 -18.07 -3.84 -8.60
N ALA A 706 -18.57 -2.65 -8.21
CA ALA A 706 -20.00 -2.35 -8.13
C ALA A 706 -20.78 -2.67 -9.42
N PHE A 707 -20.22 -2.35 -10.59
CA PHE A 707 -20.78 -2.59 -11.93
C PHE A 707 -19.86 -3.48 -12.78
N TYR A 708 -19.02 -4.30 -12.14
CA TYR A 708 -18.12 -5.21 -12.85
C TYR A 708 -18.90 -6.08 -13.84
N GLY A 709 -18.46 -6.11 -15.10
CA GLY A 709 -19.06 -6.96 -16.14
C GLY A 709 -20.52 -6.66 -16.44
N CYS A 710 -20.99 -5.42 -16.32
CA CYS A 710 -22.31 -5.01 -16.80
C CYS A 710 -22.28 -4.81 -18.33
N ASP A 711 -22.20 -5.90 -19.10
CA ASP A 711 -21.81 -5.85 -20.51
C ASP A 711 -22.74 -5.05 -21.45
N SER A 712 -23.98 -4.72 -21.07
CA SER A 712 -24.87 -3.84 -21.86
C SER A 712 -24.92 -2.38 -21.40
N LEU A 713 -24.13 -1.98 -20.41
CA LEU A 713 -24.18 -0.64 -19.84
C LEU A 713 -23.59 0.38 -20.81
N THR A 714 -24.46 1.10 -21.51
CA THR A 714 -24.06 2.07 -22.55
C THR A 714 -23.89 3.49 -22.01
N ASN A 715 -24.74 3.89 -21.05
CA ASN A 715 -24.82 5.25 -20.54
C ASN A 715 -24.74 5.27 -19.02
N PHE A 716 -23.69 5.89 -18.48
CA PHE A 716 -23.54 6.10 -17.04
C PHE A 716 -23.36 7.59 -16.74
N ASN A 717 -24.36 8.22 -16.14
CA ASN A 717 -24.29 9.63 -15.74
C ASN A 717 -23.89 9.72 -14.27
N PHE A 718 -22.62 10.04 -14.01
CA PHE A 718 -22.09 10.25 -12.65
C PHE A 718 -22.79 11.44 -11.97
N GLY A 719 -22.90 11.45 -10.63
CA GLY A 719 -23.62 12.48 -9.87
C GLY A 719 -22.68 13.50 -9.25
N ALA A 720 -23.08 14.77 -9.15
CA ALA A 720 -22.25 15.89 -8.70
C ALA A 720 -21.77 15.85 -7.22
N LYS A 721 -22.04 14.75 -6.50
CA LYS A 721 -21.60 14.50 -5.12
C LYS A 721 -20.58 13.37 -5.01
N LEU A 722 -20.25 12.72 -6.12
CA LEU A 722 -19.34 11.58 -6.15
C LEU A 722 -17.91 12.01 -5.80
N VAL A 723 -17.31 11.35 -4.82
CA VAL A 723 -15.95 11.62 -4.31
C VAL A 723 -14.99 10.51 -4.72
N SER A 724 -15.42 9.24 -4.68
CA SER A 724 -14.53 8.10 -4.94
C SER A 724 -15.16 7.01 -5.81
N ILE A 725 -14.29 6.33 -6.58
CA ILE A 725 -14.65 5.19 -7.42
C ILE A 725 -13.78 3.99 -7.05
N GLY A 726 -14.44 2.90 -6.68
CA GLY A 726 -13.83 1.67 -6.18
C GLY A 726 -12.99 0.89 -7.20
N GLU A 727 -12.18 -0.03 -6.68
CA GLU A 727 -11.34 -0.92 -7.47
C GLU A 727 -12.23 -1.74 -8.43
N LYS A 728 -11.86 -1.79 -9.72
CA LYS A 728 -12.59 -2.57 -10.74
C LYS A 728 -14.09 -2.26 -10.84
N ALA A 729 -14.55 -1.07 -10.41
CA ALA A 729 -15.96 -0.72 -10.35
C ALA A 729 -16.71 -0.94 -11.68
N PHE A 730 -16.09 -0.63 -12.82
CA PHE A 730 -16.61 -0.80 -14.19
C PHE A 730 -15.72 -1.70 -15.04
N TYR A 731 -15.03 -2.65 -14.40
CA TYR A 731 -14.09 -3.53 -15.10
C TYR A 731 -14.80 -4.36 -16.17
N LYS A 732 -14.26 -4.33 -17.38
CA LYS A 732 -14.82 -4.98 -18.58
C LYS A 732 -16.23 -4.54 -18.95
N ASP A 733 -16.63 -3.31 -18.61
CA ASP A 733 -17.88 -2.75 -19.13
C ASP A 733 -17.74 -2.47 -20.64
N GLY A 734 -18.19 -3.44 -21.44
CA GLY A 734 -17.87 -3.53 -22.87
C GLY A 734 -18.59 -2.52 -23.75
N GLU A 735 -19.70 -1.92 -23.31
CA GLU A 735 -20.55 -1.07 -24.15
C GLU A 735 -20.62 0.41 -23.70
N LEU A 736 -19.92 0.75 -22.60
CA LEU A 736 -19.87 2.10 -22.05
C LEU A 736 -19.27 3.09 -23.07
N LYS A 737 -20.02 4.15 -23.40
CA LYS A 737 -19.62 5.11 -24.46
C LYS A 737 -18.81 6.31 -23.97
N SER A 738 -18.98 6.72 -22.74
CA SER A 738 -18.26 7.88 -22.19
C SER A 738 -18.12 7.80 -20.69
N VAL A 739 -17.00 8.32 -20.18
CA VAL A 739 -16.75 8.54 -18.76
C VAL A 739 -16.63 10.05 -18.53
N VAL A 740 -17.62 10.65 -17.86
CA VAL A 740 -17.63 12.08 -17.55
C VAL A 740 -17.76 12.24 -16.04
N LEU A 741 -16.63 12.41 -15.37
CA LEU A 741 -16.55 12.51 -13.91
C LEU A 741 -16.83 13.96 -13.45
N PRO A 742 -17.54 14.15 -12.33
CA PRO A 742 -17.74 15.48 -11.75
C PRO A 742 -16.47 15.97 -11.05
N ASP A 743 -16.36 17.28 -10.87
CA ASP A 743 -15.21 17.93 -10.24
C ASP A 743 -14.92 17.48 -8.82
N THR A 744 -15.89 16.87 -8.14
CA THR A 744 -15.77 16.40 -6.75
C THR A 744 -15.02 15.08 -6.60
N VAL A 745 -14.69 14.37 -7.68
CA VAL A 745 -13.96 13.10 -7.58
C VAL A 745 -12.50 13.38 -7.22
N GLU A 746 -12.05 12.84 -6.09
CA GLU A 746 -10.68 13.01 -5.56
C GLU A 746 -9.77 11.83 -5.91
N GLU A 747 -10.33 10.61 -6.00
CA GLU A 747 -9.56 9.38 -6.23
C GLU A 747 -10.29 8.41 -7.19
N ILE A 748 -9.51 7.83 -8.11
CA ILE A 748 -9.92 6.73 -8.98
C ILE A 748 -9.02 5.52 -8.67
N LYS A 749 -9.58 4.45 -8.11
CA LYS A 749 -8.81 3.26 -7.74
C LYS A 749 -8.41 2.38 -8.92
N ASP A 750 -7.56 1.40 -8.64
CA ASP A 750 -7.00 0.49 -9.62
C ASP A 750 -8.06 -0.18 -10.49
N LYS A 751 -7.80 -0.22 -11.79
CA LYS A 751 -8.62 -0.90 -12.81
C LYS A 751 -10.09 -0.45 -12.84
N ALA A 752 -10.43 0.71 -12.28
CA ALA A 752 -11.80 1.20 -12.18
C ALA A 752 -12.58 1.10 -13.50
N PHE A 753 -11.96 1.45 -14.63
CA PHE A 753 -12.50 1.38 -15.99
C PHE A 753 -11.64 0.52 -16.93
N TYR A 754 -11.00 -0.52 -16.40
CA TYR A 754 -10.13 -1.37 -17.21
C TYR A 754 -10.93 -2.10 -18.31
N LYS A 755 -10.46 -1.98 -19.56
CA LYS A 755 -11.07 -2.60 -20.75
C LYS A 755 -12.50 -2.13 -21.08
N CYS A 756 -12.83 -0.87 -20.83
CA CYS A 756 -14.05 -0.27 -21.41
C CYS A 756 -13.76 0.17 -22.86
N GLU A 757 -13.68 -0.80 -23.79
CA GLU A 757 -13.13 -0.60 -25.13
C GLU A 757 -13.98 0.31 -26.05
N LYS A 758 -15.25 0.56 -25.70
CA LYS A 758 -16.18 1.41 -26.45
C LYS A 758 -16.21 2.87 -25.99
N VAL A 759 -15.44 3.24 -24.96
CA VAL A 759 -15.39 4.62 -24.47
C VAL A 759 -14.75 5.53 -25.52
N GLU A 760 -15.51 6.53 -25.97
CA GLU A 760 -15.09 7.52 -26.96
C GLU A 760 -14.61 8.83 -26.32
N ARG A 761 -15.04 9.11 -25.08
CA ARG A 761 -14.72 10.35 -24.36
C ARG A 761 -14.46 10.07 -22.88
N ILE A 762 -13.38 10.65 -22.37
CA ILE A 762 -13.04 10.74 -20.95
C ILE A 762 -13.03 12.23 -20.55
N THR A 763 -13.66 12.55 -19.44
CA THR A 763 -13.55 13.85 -18.75
C THR A 763 -13.28 13.55 -17.28
N LEU A 764 -12.13 14.01 -16.79
CA LEU A 764 -11.70 13.88 -15.40
C LEU A 764 -12.11 15.15 -14.65
N GLY A 765 -12.43 15.03 -13.35
CA GLY A 765 -12.87 16.15 -12.53
C GLY A 765 -11.70 16.97 -11.97
N GLU A 766 -11.94 18.25 -11.72
CA GLU A 766 -10.89 19.20 -11.29
C GLU A 766 -10.35 19.00 -9.86
N SER A 767 -10.95 18.17 -9.00
CA SER A 767 -10.38 17.83 -7.68
C SER A 767 -9.61 16.51 -7.67
N LEU A 768 -9.41 15.86 -8.82
CA LEU A 768 -8.78 14.55 -8.90
C LEU A 768 -7.30 14.62 -8.54
N VAL A 769 -6.90 13.96 -7.46
CA VAL A 769 -5.51 13.98 -6.97
C VAL A 769 -4.70 12.80 -7.52
N LYS A 770 -5.33 11.62 -7.62
CA LYS A 770 -4.64 10.36 -7.95
C LYS A 770 -5.43 9.49 -8.91
N VAL A 771 -4.72 8.95 -9.91
CA VAL A 771 -5.22 7.93 -10.83
C VAL A 771 -4.53 6.59 -10.54
N GLY A 772 -5.29 5.57 -10.16
CA GLY A 772 -4.77 4.24 -9.83
C GLY A 772 -4.23 3.45 -11.03
N ASP A 773 -3.61 2.31 -10.72
CA ASP A 773 -2.98 1.45 -11.72
C ASP A 773 -4.03 0.86 -12.67
N TYR A 774 -3.74 0.87 -13.98
CA TYR A 774 -4.64 0.38 -15.05
C TYR A 774 -6.03 1.05 -15.10
N ALA A 775 -6.26 2.17 -14.41
CA ALA A 775 -7.59 2.77 -14.21
C ALA A 775 -8.39 2.95 -15.51
N PHE A 776 -7.76 3.39 -16.59
CA PHE A 776 -8.37 3.63 -17.91
C PHE A 776 -7.73 2.80 -19.02
N SER A 777 -7.09 1.67 -18.71
CA SER A 777 -6.35 0.93 -19.72
C SER A 777 -7.24 0.32 -20.81
N THR A 778 -6.75 0.36 -22.05
CA THR A 778 -7.32 -0.29 -23.24
C THR A 778 -8.64 0.37 -23.69
N MET A 779 -8.58 1.66 -24.04
CA MET A 779 -9.70 2.43 -24.59
C MET A 779 -9.33 3.04 -25.95
N PRO A 780 -9.41 2.26 -27.06
CA PRO A 780 -8.84 2.66 -28.35
C PRO A 780 -9.65 3.75 -29.09
N LEU A 781 -10.86 4.10 -28.64
CA LEU A 781 -11.72 5.07 -29.32
C LEU A 781 -11.60 6.51 -28.78
N VAL A 782 -10.96 6.70 -27.62
CA VAL A 782 -10.73 8.03 -27.02
C VAL A 782 -9.82 8.85 -27.93
N ARG A 783 -10.21 10.10 -28.21
CA ARG A 783 -9.48 11.01 -29.14
C ARG A 783 -8.62 12.05 -28.47
N SER A 784 -9.04 12.54 -27.30
CA SER A 784 -8.31 13.53 -26.53
C SER A 784 -8.33 13.12 -25.06
N LEU A 785 -7.22 13.39 -24.37
CA LEU A 785 -7.07 13.16 -22.94
C LEU A 785 -6.47 14.42 -22.29
N VAL A 786 -7.16 14.93 -21.28
CA VAL A 786 -6.66 16.02 -20.43
C VAL A 786 -6.53 15.45 -19.03
N ILE A 787 -5.31 15.54 -18.48
CA ILE A 787 -5.04 15.29 -17.06
C ILE A 787 -5.21 16.63 -16.33
N PRO A 788 -6.16 16.76 -15.38
CA PRO A 788 -6.41 18.01 -14.67
C PRO A 788 -5.20 18.51 -13.88
N ASP A 789 -5.17 19.82 -13.62
CA ASP A 789 -4.07 20.48 -12.89
C ASP A 789 -3.92 19.99 -11.44
N SER A 790 -4.97 19.42 -10.85
CA SER A 790 -4.96 18.85 -9.49
C SER A 790 -4.31 17.48 -9.38
N VAL A 791 -4.11 16.77 -10.51
CA VAL A 791 -3.56 15.41 -10.48
C VAL A 791 -2.08 15.47 -10.13
N VAL A 792 -1.70 14.85 -9.02
CA VAL A 792 -0.32 14.76 -8.55
C VAL A 792 0.36 13.49 -9.05
N SER A 793 -0.38 12.38 -9.14
CA SER A 793 0.18 11.09 -9.56
C SER A 793 -0.73 10.29 -10.50
N VAL A 794 -0.10 9.73 -11.53
CA VAL A 794 -0.69 8.76 -12.46
C VAL A 794 -0.01 7.41 -12.27
N GLY A 795 -0.78 6.38 -11.93
CA GLY A 795 -0.30 5.03 -11.67
C GLY A 795 0.26 4.29 -12.90
N ASN A 796 0.70 3.05 -12.66
CA ASN A 796 1.22 2.19 -13.70
C ASN A 796 0.10 1.78 -14.66
N TYR A 797 0.38 1.82 -15.97
CA TYR A 797 -0.54 1.42 -17.02
C TYR A 797 -1.89 2.18 -17.04
N SER A 798 -2.05 3.29 -16.30
CA SER A 798 -3.34 3.95 -16.10
C SER A 798 -4.04 4.31 -17.41
N PHE A 799 -3.31 4.78 -18.42
CA PHE A 799 -3.81 5.09 -19.77
C PHE A 799 -3.14 4.20 -20.84
N TYR A 800 -2.78 2.97 -20.49
CA TYR A 800 -2.11 2.03 -21.39
C TYR A 800 -3.01 1.66 -22.57
N LYS A 801 -2.47 1.78 -23.80
CA LYS A 801 -3.12 1.46 -25.08
C LYS A 801 -4.38 2.29 -25.38
N LEU A 802 -4.33 3.59 -25.10
CA LEU A 802 -5.26 4.58 -25.65
C LEU A 802 -4.85 4.96 -27.08
N THR A 803 -4.91 4.00 -28.00
CA THR A 803 -4.34 4.12 -29.36
C THR A 803 -5.03 5.16 -30.24
N GLY A 804 -6.24 5.61 -29.87
CA GLY A 804 -7.01 6.60 -30.61
C GLY A 804 -6.66 8.05 -30.29
N VAL A 805 -5.88 8.30 -29.23
CA VAL A 805 -5.59 9.63 -28.71
C VAL A 805 -4.65 10.37 -29.64
N THR A 806 -5.03 11.59 -30.04
CA THR A 806 -4.25 12.50 -30.89
C THR A 806 -3.82 13.77 -30.16
N SER A 807 -4.46 14.10 -29.04
CA SER A 807 -4.14 15.26 -28.20
C SER A 807 -4.08 14.83 -26.73
N LEU A 808 -2.96 15.13 -26.08
CA LEU A 808 -2.68 14.82 -24.68
C LEU A 808 -2.23 16.10 -23.97
N THR A 809 -2.93 16.47 -22.89
CA THR A 809 -2.54 17.57 -22.00
C THR A 809 -2.26 17.02 -20.61
N LEU A 810 -1.14 17.44 -20.03
CA LEU A 810 -0.71 17.08 -18.68
C LEU A 810 -0.90 18.27 -17.73
N GLY A 811 -1.51 18.04 -16.57
CA GLY A 811 -1.82 19.07 -15.59
C GLY A 811 -0.60 19.62 -14.87
N SER A 812 -0.67 20.87 -14.41
CA SER A 812 0.47 21.62 -13.88
C SER A 812 1.00 21.15 -12.51
N SER A 813 0.26 20.33 -11.76
CA SER A 813 0.71 19.78 -10.47
C SER A 813 1.16 18.32 -10.57
N LEU A 814 1.26 17.77 -11.78
CA LEU A 814 1.66 16.38 -11.99
C LEU A 814 3.11 16.18 -11.59
N GLU A 815 3.37 15.34 -10.58
CA GLU A 815 4.72 15.05 -10.08
C GLU A 815 5.20 13.66 -10.53
N GLU A 816 4.29 12.68 -10.57
CA GLU A 816 4.62 11.29 -10.88
C GLU A 816 3.82 10.73 -12.07
N ILE A 817 4.55 10.14 -13.01
CA ILE A 817 4.01 9.36 -14.12
C ILE A 817 4.53 7.91 -14.00
N GLY A 818 3.61 6.97 -13.78
CA GLY A 818 3.92 5.56 -13.57
C GLY A 818 4.44 4.82 -14.81
N ASN A 819 4.87 3.57 -14.60
CA ASN A 819 5.37 2.73 -15.69
C ASN A 819 4.25 2.48 -16.73
N TYR A 820 4.57 2.58 -18.01
CA TYR A 820 3.63 2.36 -19.13
C TYR A 820 2.38 3.25 -19.09
N ALA A 821 2.37 4.34 -18.31
CA ALA A 821 1.17 5.15 -18.05
C ALA A 821 0.45 5.61 -19.32
N PHE A 822 1.18 6.11 -20.33
CA PHE A 822 0.65 6.62 -21.60
C PHE A 822 1.13 5.80 -22.81
N PHE A 823 1.49 4.53 -22.59
CA PHE A 823 1.99 3.65 -23.64
C PHE A 823 0.97 3.50 -24.78
N GLY A 824 1.44 3.57 -26.03
CA GLY A 824 0.67 3.24 -27.22
C GLY A 824 -0.22 4.36 -27.75
N MET A 825 -0.04 5.61 -27.29
CA MET A 825 -0.71 6.79 -27.85
C MET A 825 -0.02 7.27 -29.12
N GLU A 826 -0.08 6.47 -30.20
CA GLU A 826 0.71 6.72 -31.42
C GLU A 826 0.28 7.99 -32.19
N GLY A 827 -0.97 8.44 -32.00
CA GLY A 827 -1.54 9.60 -32.70
C GLY A 827 -1.15 10.95 -32.13
N VAL A 828 -0.52 11.02 -30.96
CA VAL A 828 -0.12 12.28 -30.32
C VAL A 828 1.01 12.94 -31.13
N THR A 829 0.82 14.22 -31.46
CA THR A 829 1.78 15.01 -32.25
C THR A 829 2.56 16.02 -31.43
N GLU A 830 1.98 16.52 -30.34
CA GLU A 830 2.57 17.49 -29.42
C GLU A 830 2.53 16.95 -27.99
N LEU A 831 3.58 17.20 -27.21
CA LEU A 831 3.65 16.84 -25.80
C LEU A 831 4.54 17.82 -25.04
N SER A 832 3.96 18.49 -24.05
CA SER A 832 4.69 19.30 -23.07
C SER A 832 4.70 18.58 -21.72
N ILE A 833 5.89 18.46 -21.13
CA ILE A 833 6.06 17.90 -19.79
C ILE A 833 6.02 19.06 -18.78
N PRO A 834 5.06 19.07 -17.82
CA PRO A 834 4.96 20.14 -16.82
C PRO A 834 6.20 20.25 -15.94
N ALA A 835 6.50 21.46 -15.49
CA ALA A 835 7.63 21.77 -14.60
C ALA A 835 7.53 21.14 -13.20
N SER A 836 6.35 20.65 -12.82
CA SER A 836 6.13 19.90 -11.59
C SER A 836 6.64 18.47 -11.69
N VAL A 837 6.73 17.89 -12.89
CA VAL A 837 7.03 16.46 -13.06
C VAL A 837 8.43 16.17 -12.53
N LYS A 838 8.49 15.22 -11.59
CA LYS A 838 9.70 14.72 -10.95
C LYS A 838 10.09 13.36 -11.48
N ARG A 839 9.11 12.47 -11.69
CA ARG A 839 9.34 11.08 -12.11
C ARG A 839 8.54 10.71 -13.35
N ILE A 840 9.24 10.16 -14.35
CA ILE A 840 8.66 9.51 -15.52
C ILE A 840 9.05 8.02 -15.49
N GLY A 841 8.07 7.13 -15.42
CA GLY A 841 8.28 5.69 -15.30
C GLY A 841 8.81 5.01 -16.57
N ASN A 842 9.16 3.73 -16.44
CA ASN A 842 9.61 2.91 -17.56
C ASN A 842 8.53 2.83 -18.63
N TYR A 843 8.91 3.00 -19.90
CA TYR A 843 7.98 2.93 -21.04
C TYR A 843 6.76 3.88 -20.96
N ALA A 844 6.80 4.93 -20.13
CA ALA A 844 5.66 5.80 -19.86
C ALA A 844 5.01 6.36 -21.12
N PHE A 845 5.81 6.83 -22.08
CA PHE A 845 5.38 7.42 -23.35
C PHE A 845 5.75 6.56 -24.58
N LYS A 846 5.99 5.26 -24.36
CA LYS A 846 6.41 4.37 -25.46
C LYS A 846 5.35 4.31 -26.56
N GLY A 847 5.78 4.47 -27.80
CA GLY A 847 4.94 4.35 -28.99
C GLY A 847 4.40 5.68 -29.53
N MET A 848 4.72 6.83 -28.92
CA MET A 848 4.36 8.16 -29.45
C MET A 848 5.18 8.52 -30.71
N ALA A 849 4.89 7.85 -31.81
CA ALA A 849 5.72 7.87 -33.01
C ALA A 849 5.63 9.16 -33.83
N ASN A 850 4.57 9.94 -33.67
CA ASN A 850 4.29 11.14 -34.48
C ASN A 850 4.73 12.45 -33.82
N ILE A 851 5.34 12.39 -32.63
CA ILE A 851 5.87 13.59 -31.98
C ILE A 851 7.16 14.04 -32.67
N SER A 852 7.23 15.33 -33.01
CA SER A 852 8.39 15.92 -33.68
C SER A 852 9.36 16.59 -32.70
N SER A 853 8.86 17.16 -31.61
CA SER A 853 9.68 17.72 -30.53
C SER A 853 9.05 17.53 -29.16
N ILE A 854 9.88 17.42 -28.12
CA ILE A 854 9.43 17.31 -26.73
C ILE A 854 10.29 18.23 -25.87
N VAL A 855 9.65 19.08 -25.09
CA VAL A 855 10.31 19.85 -24.03
C VAL A 855 10.29 19.04 -22.74
N ILE A 856 11.46 18.81 -22.16
CA ILE A 856 11.63 18.11 -20.88
C ILE A 856 12.28 19.10 -19.88
N PRO A 857 11.56 19.56 -18.85
CA PRO A 857 12.12 20.46 -17.86
C PRO A 857 13.15 19.73 -16.98
N ALA A 858 14.12 20.48 -16.46
CA ALA A 858 15.16 20.01 -15.55
C ALA A 858 14.60 19.58 -14.18
N SER A 859 13.32 19.85 -13.93
CA SER A 859 12.58 19.33 -12.78
C SER A 859 12.37 17.82 -12.83
N VAL A 860 12.41 17.21 -14.02
CA VAL A 860 12.35 15.75 -14.17
C VAL A 860 13.65 15.21 -13.60
N GLU A 861 13.58 14.71 -12.38
CA GLU A 861 14.71 14.15 -11.66
C GLU A 861 14.93 12.69 -12.07
N GLU A 862 13.84 11.94 -12.26
CA GLU A 862 13.88 10.53 -12.64
C GLU A 862 13.19 10.26 -13.97
N MET A 863 13.88 9.55 -14.86
CA MET A 863 13.28 9.07 -16.10
C MET A 863 13.63 7.62 -16.36
N GLY A 864 12.62 6.77 -16.52
CA GLY A 864 12.71 5.33 -16.61
C GLY A 864 13.25 4.81 -17.94
N VAL A 865 13.63 3.53 -17.96
CA VAL A 865 14.06 2.80 -19.15
C VAL A 865 12.97 2.86 -20.21
N HIS A 866 13.37 3.21 -21.44
CA HIS A 866 12.50 3.25 -22.60
C HIS A 866 11.32 4.22 -22.48
N ALA A 867 11.40 5.23 -21.59
CA ALA A 867 10.35 6.22 -21.35
C ALA A 867 9.75 6.76 -22.66
N PHE A 868 10.58 7.12 -23.64
CA PHE A 868 10.16 7.63 -24.95
C PHE A 868 10.49 6.68 -26.10
N TYR A 869 10.59 5.37 -25.85
CA TYR A 869 10.91 4.40 -26.91
C TYR A 869 9.85 4.42 -28.02
N GLY A 870 10.28 4.56 -29.27
CA GLY A 870 9.38 4.61 -30.41
C GLY A 870 8.96 6.01 -30.83
N ALA A 871 9.42 7.07 -30.14
CA ALA A 871 9.33 8.46 -30.62
C ALA A 871 10.30 8.69 -31.79
N LYS A 872 10.02 8.05 -32.94
CA LYS A 872 10.97 7.87 -34.04
C LYS A 872 11.42 9.14 -34.72
N SER A 873 10.71 10.26 -34.55
CA SER A 873 11.02 11.54 -35.20
C SER A 873 11.27 12.68 -34.20
N ALA A 874 11.20 12.40 -32.89
CA ALA A 874 11.30 13.45 -31.88
C ALA A 874 12.72 14.04 -31.79
N THR A 875 12.81 15.32 -31.50
CA THR A 875 14.00 15.98 -30.92
C THR A 875 13.66 16.40 -29.51
N PHE A 876 14.53 16.06 -28.55
CA PHE A 876 14.33 16.40 -27.15
C PHE A 876 15.03 17.72 -26.81
N TYR A 877 14.31 18.66 -26.22
CA TYR A 877 14.84 19.94 -25.76
C TYR A 877 14.73 20.02 -24.24
N THR A 878 15.83 20.37 -23.57
CA THR A 878 15.83 20.44 -22.11
C THR A 878 16.73 21.56 -21.60
N ASN A 879 16.29 22.21 -20.51
CA ASN A 879 17.13 23.12 -19.72
C ASN A 879 18.06 22.41 -18.74
N ALA A 880 18.02 21.07 -18.66
CA ALA A 880 19.08 20.33 -17.98
C ALA A 880 20.40 20.55 -18.74
N ALA A 881 21.48 20.83 -18.02
CA ALA A 881 22.80 21.04 -18.64
C ALA A 881 23.37 19.76 -19.27
N GLU A 882 23.06 18.62 -18.69
CA GLU A 882 23.34 17.25 -19.14
C GLU A 882 22.51 16.28 -18.29
N ASN A 883 22.52 14.98 -18.61
CA ASN A 883 21.91 13.97 -17.76
C ASN A 883 22.63 13.90 -16.39
N GLN A 884 22.02 14.47 -15.34
CA GLN A 884 22.57 14.57 -13.97
C GLN A 884 22.50 13.26 -13.18
N GLY A 885 21.86 12.22 -13.71
CA GLY A 885 22.00 10.85 -13.24
C GLY A 885 20.69 10.11 -12.98
N GLY A 886 19.59 10.80 -12.71
CA GLY A 886 18.29 10.15 -12.53
C GLY A 886 17.59 9.75 -13.83
N TRP A 887 18.10 10.18 -15.00
CA TRP A 887 17.59 9.70 -16.29
C TRP A 887 18.35 8.45 -16.73
N SER A 888 17.59 7.38 -16.90
CA SER A 888 18.00 6.14 -17.52
C SER A 888 18.76 6.38 -18.86
N GLU A 889 20.05 6.13 -19.12
CA GLU A 889 20.65 6.15 -20.52
C GLU A 889 19.79 5.49 -21.64
N ARG A 890 18.89 4.56 -21.34
CA ARG A 890 17.92 3.95 -22.25
C ARG A 890 16.56 4.68 -22.26
N TRP A 891 16.42 5.82 -21.61
CA TRP A 891 15.22 6.67 -21.62
C TRP A 891 14.86 7.03 -23.07
N ASN A 892 15.88 7.41 -23.83
CA ASN A 892 15.86 7.67 -25.28
C ASN A 892 16.51 6.50 -26.04
N SER A 893 15.96 5.29 -25.88
CA SER A 893 16.47 4.09 -26.58
C SER A 893 16.25 4.09 -28.10
N SER A 894 15.57 5.10 -28.64
CA SER A 894 15.48 5.34 -30.08
C SER A 894 16.64 6.20 -30.60
N PHE A 895 17.61 6.55 -29.73
CA PHE A 895 18.82 7.32 -30.05
C PHE A 895 18.50 8.63 -30.79
N ARG A 896 17.40 9.29 -30.42
CA ARG A 896 16.96 10.52 -31.10
C ARG A 896 17.77 11.74 -30.62
N PRO A 897 17.90 12.79 -31.44
CA PRO A 897 18.68 13.98 -31.06
C PRO A 897 18.18 14.61 -29.76
N THR A 898 19.11 15.12 -28.95
CA THR A 898 18.79 15.86 -27.72
C THR A 898 19.63 17.13 -27.63
N VAL A 899 18.97 18.25 -27.33
CA VAL A 899 19.54 19.58 -27.14
C VAL A 899 19.51 19.94 -25.66
N TRP A 900 20.68 19.98 -25.04
CA TRP A 900 20.89 20.26 -23.62
C TRP A 900 21.17 21.75 -23.36
N GLY A 901 20.90 22.20 -22.14
CA GLY A 901 21.21 23.57 -21.70
C GLY A 901 20.38 24.64 -22.40
N CYS A 902 19.15 24.30 -22.81
CA CYS A 902 18.21 25.28 -23.35
C CYS A 902 17.78 26.27 -22.25
N THR A 903 17.47 27.49 -22.65
CA THR A 903 16.59 28.38 -21.90
C THR A 903 15.18 28.09 -22.38
N LEU A 904 14.30 27.69 -21.46
CA LEU A 904 12.88 27.48 -21.75
C LEU A 904 12.09 28.73 -21.36
N SER A 905 10.84 28.81 -21.80
CA SER A 905 9.87 29.79 -21.30
C SER A 905 9.63 29.62 -19.79
N ASP A 906 9.08 30.64 -19.13
CA ASP A 906 8.81 30.60 -17.68
C ASP A 906 7.88 29.45 -17.27
N ASP A 907 6.97 29.04 -18.16
CA ASP A 907 6.06 27.91 -18.00
C ASP A 907 6.65 26.57 -18.51
N ASN A 908 7.89 26.58 -18.99
CA ASN A 908 8.61 25.46 -19.60
C ASN A 908 7.91 24.79 -20.80
N THR A 909 7.02 25.51 -21.50
CA THR A 909 6.28 24.94 -22.64
C THR A 909 7.02 25.00 -23.96
N TYR A 910 7.97 25.91 -24.15
CA TYR A 910 8.75 26.02 -25.39
C TYR A 910 10.18 26.51 -25.17
N VAL A 911 11.02 26.37 -26.20
CA VAL A 911 12.43 26.78 -26.17
C VAL A 911 12.59 28.25 -26.57
N VAL A 912 13.30 29.01 -25.74
CA VAL A 912 13.62 30.43 -25.97
C VAL A 912 14.99 30.58 -26.62
N SER A 913 16.01 29.93 -26.06
CA SER A 913 17.38 30.00 -26.57
C SER A 913 18.22 28.80 -26.17
N VAL A 914 19.41 28.65 -26.75
CA VAL A 914 20.43 27.68 -26.32
C VAL A 914 21.82 28.28 -26.53
N THR A 915 22.74 28.09 -25.58
CA THR A 915 24.15 28.44 -25.78
C THR A 915 24.93 27.20 -26.17
N VAL A 916 25.57 27.24 -27.33
CA VAL A 916 26.27 26.09 -27.90
C VAL A 916 27.56 25.82 -27.13
N GLY A 917 27.61 24.69 -26.44
CA GLY A 917 28.78 24.14 -25.77
C GLY A 917 29.15 22.77 -26.34
N GLU A 918 30.21 22.16 -25.80
CA GLU A 918 30.75 20.88 -26.28
C GLU A 918 29.76 19.70 -26.17
N LYS A 919 28.79 19.79 -25.24
CA LYS A 919 27.82 18.73 -24.95
C LYS A 919 26.36 19.10 -25.28
N THR A 920 26.14 20.26 -25.90
CA THR A 920 24.79 20.76 -26.19
C THR A 920 24.01 19.81 -27.08
N PHE A 921 24.67 19.23 -28.09
CA PHE A 921 24.03 18.34 -29.06
C PHE A 921 24.48 16.90 -28.86
N THR A 922 23.54 16.00 -28.64
CA THR A 922 23.80 14.55 -28.49
C THR A 922 22.90 13.72 -29.39
N ASN A 923 23.28 12.46 -29.66
CA ASN A 923 22.51 11.49 -30.45
C ASN A 923 22.23 11.88 -31.91
N ASN A 924 23.07 12.72 -32.50
CA ASN A 924 22.98 13.20 -33.90
C ASN A 924 23.80 12.37 -34.91
N TYR A 925 24.60 11.40 -34.46
CA TYR A 925 25.45 10.58 -35.32
C TYR A 925 25.33 9.08 -34.99
N VAL A 926 24.66 8.30 -35.85
CA VAL A 926 24.71 6.83 -35.81
C VAL A 926 24.94 6.31 -37.24
N PHE A 927 26.10 5.66 -37.45
CA PHE A 927 26.67 5.05 -38.68
C PHE A 927 27.17 5.94 -39.84
N ILE A 928 28.50 6.00 -39.94
CA ILE A 928 29.28 6.31 -41.14
C ILE A 928 29.30 5.05 -42.04
N ASP A 929 29.21 5.25 -43.36
CA ASP A 929 29.28 4.28 -44.46
C ASP A 929 28.03 3.44 -44.85
N THR A 930 26.81 3.93 -44.57
CA THR A 930 25.67 3.96 -45.53
C THR A 930 24.42 4.61 -44.88
N LYS A 931 24.47 5.95 -44.82
CA LYS A 931 23.38 6.94 -44.64
C LYS A 931 22.16 6.56 -43.78
N GLU A 932 22.18 6.99 -42.52
CA GLU A 932 21.08 7.73 -41.89
C GLU A 932 21.67 8.69 -40.83
N GLN A 933 21.54 10.01 -41.02
CA GLN A 933 21.82 11.00 -39.97
C GLN A 933 20.52 11.26 -39.21
N ASN A 934 20.59 11.34 -37.88
CA ASN A 934 19.43 11.76 -37.09
C ASN A 934 19.30 13.28 -37.21
N LEU A 935 18.36 13.72 -38.03
CA LEU A 935 18.04 15.14 -38.20
C LEU A 935 17.35 15.69 -36.95
N PHE A 936 17.73 16.90 -36.57
CA PHE A 936 17.06 17.69 -35.53
C PHE A 936 15.77 18.26 -36.13
N SER A 937 14.65 17.88 -35.53
CA SER A 937 13.33 18.46 -35.77
C SER A 937 13.25 19.82 -35.09
N ALA A 938 12.45 20.74 -35.63
CA ALA A 938 12.24 22.04 -35.01
C ALA A 938 11.62 21.92 -33.61
N PRO A 939 11.93 22.82 -32.66
CA PRO A 939 11.15 22.92 -31.44
C PRO A 939 9.73 23.38 -31.79
N GLU A 940 8.76 23.02 -30.95
CA GLU A 940 7.36 23.42 -31.11
C GLU A 940 6.97 24.50 -30.08
N ARG A 941 6.03 25.36 -30.49
CA ARG A 941 5.37 26.35 -29.65
C ARG A 941 3.94 26.52 -30.15
N SER A 942 2.96 26.24 -29.30
CA SER A 942 1.54 26.33 -29.68
C SER A 942 1.19 27.72 -30.24
N GLY A 943 0.62 27.77 -31.45
CA GLY A 943 0.27 29.02 -32.16
C GLY A 943 1.39 29.69 -32.95
N TYR A 944 2.61 29.12 -32.97
CA TYR A 944 3.77 29.71 -33.65
C TYR A 944 4.50 28.71 -34.56
N GLU A 945 5.00 29.20 -35.69
CA GLU A 945 5.92 28.50 -36.58
C GLU A 945 7.37 28.81 -36.19
N PHE A 946 8.21 27.78 -36.12
CA PHE A 946 9.64 27.94 -35.92
C PHE A 946 10.32 28.41 -37.21
N ALA A 947 10.80 29.65 -37.24
CA ALA A 947 11.45 30.25 -38.40
C ALA A 947 12.97 29.97 -38.48
N GLY A 948 13.55 29.35 -37.45
CA GLY A 948 14.99 29.05 -37.34
C GLY A 948 15.64 29.70 -36.11
N TRP A 949 16.95 29.53 -36.01
CA TRP A 949 17.78 30.07 -34.92
C TRP A 949 18.55 31.31 -35.36
N ALA A 950 18.53 32.38 -34.56
CA ALA A 950 19.29 33.62 -34.78
C ALA A 950 20.40 33.80 -33.73
N THR A 951 21.46 34.54 -34.06
CA THR A 951 22.58 34.85 -33.13
C THR A 951 22.32 36.08 -32.26
N THR A 952 21.20 36.77 -32.46
CA THR A 952 20.72 37.89 -31.64
C THR A 952 19.24 37.73 -31.38
N GLU A 953 18.77 38.21 -30.24
CA GLU A 953 17.34 38.26 -29.90
C GLU A 953 16.57 39.05 -30.98
N ASN A 954 15.52 38.45 -31.56
CA ASN A 954 14.75 38.98 -32.70
C ASN A 954 15.53 39.22 -34.01
N GLY A 955 16.69 38.58 -34.19
CA GLY A 955 17.46 38.63 -35.43
C GLY A 955 16.87 37.78 -36.57
N GLU A 956 17.48 37.87 -37.75
CA GLU A 956 17.17 36.95 -38.86
C GLU A 956 17.71 35.54 -38.54
N ALA A 957 16.91 34.52 -38.85
CA ALA A 957 17.31 33.14 -38.68
C ALA A 957 18.48 32.80 -39.62
N VAL A 958 19.57 32.31 -39.05
CA VAL A 958 20.80 31.93 -39.76
C VAL A 958 21.09 30.43 -39.70
N TYR A 959 20.42 29.69 -38.81
CA TYR A 959 20.45 28.22 -38.77
C TYR A 959 19.02 27.65 -38.81
N THR A 960 18.85 26.55 -39.52
CA THR A 960 17.65 25.71 -39.46
C THR A 960 17.68 24.83 -38.21
N ALA A 961 16.62 24.07 -37.94
CA ALA A 961 16.67 23.04 -36.90
C ALA A 961 17.75 21.99 -37.21
N GLU A 962 17.85 21.55 -38.46
CA GLU A 962 18.80 20.52 -38.91
C GLU A 962 20.27 20.98 -38.83
N ASP A 963 20.54 22.24 -39.19
CA ASP A 963 21.89 22.81 -39.24
C ASP A 963 22.34 23.45 -37.92
N VAL A 964 21.52 23.37 -36.85
CA VAL A 964 21.80 23.99 -35.55
C VAL A 964 23.14 23.53 -34.94
N VAL A 965 23.54 22.30 -35.25
CA VAL A 965 24.81 21.70 -34.81
C VAL A 965 26.05 22.40 -35.39
N ASN A 966 25.90 23.13 -36.50
CA ASN A 966 27.01 23.80 -37.18
C ASN A 966 27.37 25.17 -36.56
N ALA A 967 26.61 25.63 -35.56
CA ALA A 967 26.88 26.88 -34.87
C ALA A 967 28.18 26.79 -34.03
N PRO A 968 29.06 27.81 -34.05
CA PRO A 968 30.30 27.78 -33.28
C PRO A 968 30.08 27.68 -31.76
N ILE A 969 30.94 26.95 -31.07
CA ILE A 969 30.97 26.89 -29.60
C ILE A 969 31.07 28.30 -29.02
N GLY A 970 30.27 28.58 -27.98
CA GLY A 970 30.11 29.88 -27.32
C GLY A 970 29.02 30.76 -27.94
N THR A 971 28.40 30.35 -29.04
CA THR A 971 27.31 31.11 -29.67
C THR A 971 25.99 30.86 -28.94
N THR A 972 25.30 31.94 -28.53
CA THR A 972 23.91 31.86 -28.08
C THR A 972 22.98 31.97 -29.29
N LEU A 973 22.10 30.99 -29.42
CA LEU A 973 21.10 30.88 -30.46
C LEU A 973 19.72 31.13 -29.87
N TYR A 974 18.98 32.08 -30.45
CA TYR A 974 17.61 32.42 -30.06
C TYR A 974 16.62 31.78 -31.03
N ALA A 975 15.60 31.10 -30.51
CA ALA A 975 14.54 30.52 -31.32
C ALA A 975 13.64 31.64 -31.87
N ILE A 976 13.52 31.74 -33.19
CA ILE A 976 12.67 32.74 -33.83
C ILE A 976 11.31 32.11 -34.14
N TRP A 977 10.28 32.70 -33.54
CA TRP A 977 8.90 32.26 -33.68
C TRP A 977 8.11 33.26 -34.52
N ARG A 978 7.37 32.78 -35.51
CA ARG A 978 6.40 33.57 -36.27
C ARG A 978 5.01 33.14 -35.87
N GLU A 979 4.15 34.09 -35.54
CA GLU A 979 2.74 33.79 -35.27
C GLU A 979 2.13 33.16 -36.53
N VAL A 980 1.50 32.00 -36.38
CA VAL A 980 0.77 31.38 -37.48
C VAL A 980 -0.51 32.18 -37.64
N ALA A 981 -0.65 32.88 -38.77
CA ALA A 981 -1.89 33.60 -39.06
C ALA A 981 -3.03 32.58 -39.21
N ASP A 982 -4.12 32.80 -38.46
CA ASP A 982 -5.37 32.00 -38.51
C ASP A 982 -5.94 31.81 -39.93
#